data_AF-A0A918E3Y5-F1
#
_entry.id   AF-A0A918E3Y5-F1
#
_cell.length_a   1.000
_cell.length_b   1.000
_cell.length_c   1.000
_cell.angle_alpha   90.00
_cell.angle_beta   90.00
_cell.angle_gamma   90.00
#
_symmetry.space_group_name_H-M   'P 1'
#
loop_
_entity.id
_entity.type
_entity.pdbx_description
1 polymer ?
#
loop_
_entity_poly.entity_id
_entity_poly.type
_entity_poly.pdbx_seq_one_letter_code
_entity_poly.pdbx_strand_id
1 'polypeptide(L)'
;MSRPISTYRLQLTPDFGFAQVAQAAGYLRELGVSHLYLSPILQATAESRHGYDVTDHSRIREEFGGAKGFREMAEQLATLDLGVILDLVPNHMNTGNAQLWSVLRDGRGSPYASWFDIDWDDNVQGGGGKVALPVLGDDTEPVVDGDLLRYHEHTFPHPGHYRLVDWREGPGYRRFFDVSTLIGVRVEDPAVFLATHEVIFWLLDEGLADGLRIDHPDGLADPRGYLDRLRARSGGVWTVVEKILIGEERLPDDWACDGTTGYEVLNRVNGLFVDPEGKTPLIELFSRLTGEPDDYLPVVMRAKREVIDLFFGAEVRRLARAAACPPEAVAELLAAMPVYRAYVVPGEPPPPESVKIVEAAAATCSPAVRPLVQQVLYGSAEVITRFQQACGPVMAKGVEDTALYRWFPLSCLNEVGGEPDRFGVSVEEFHQFCTEMRPESMTTLSTHDTKRSEDVRARLAVLSEMPQEWAEAVSQWSAELSFDPHLDYLAWQNLMAAWPISAERFADYLLKAAREAKTAISWVRPDPGYEQGLRDFAAAAVRLPVGRFTERIDGFARSNSLSAKLLQLMMPGVPDVYQGNETTDFSLVDPDNRRPVTFPRTPASDWDRVKLLVTGQALRLRRRLGHAAPYTPLQARGEAAEHVIAFVRGESGGPQAVAVATRLPVRLAESGWGATTLALPPGHWRDLLGGGQHTGLTPLAHLLGKHPVALLERHDL
;
A
#
# COMPACT_ATOMS: atom_id res chain seq x y z
N MET A 1 18.33 18.77 -9.58
CA MET A 1 17.33 17.69 -9.52
C MET A 1 15.99 18.27 -9.93
N SER A 2 15.31 17.61 -10.87
CA SER A 2 13.95 18.00 -11.30
C SER A 2 12.90 17.41 -10.36
N ARG A 3 11.81 18.14 -10.11
CA ARG A 3 10.65 17.56 -9.39
C ARG A 3 9.88 16.61 -10.33
N PRO A 4 9.29 15.51 -9.81
CA PRO A 4 8.51 14.61 -10.62
C PRO A 4 7.19 15.22 -11.08
N ILE A 5 6.82 14.94 -12.34
CA ILE A 5 5.52 15.23 -12.94
C ILE A 5 4.61 14.00 -12.87
N SER A 6 5.23 12.83 -12.96
CA SER A 6 4.64 11.49 -12.88
C SER A 6 5.74 10.48 -12.56
N THR A 7 5.38 9.40 -11.89
CA THR A 7 6.28 8.31 -11.53
C THR A 7 5.84 6.99 -12.15
N TYR A 8 6.79 6.09 -12.37
CA TYR A 8 6.52 4.74 -12.81
C TYR A 8 7.26 3.74 -11.92
N ARG A 9 6.53 2.99 -11.10
CA ARG A 9 7.12 2.03 -10.15
C ARG A 9 7.62 0.78 -10.88
N LEU A 10 8.91 0.47 -10.69
CA LEU A 10 9.56 -0.74 -11.19
C LEU A 10 10.01 -1.62 -10.01
N GLN A 11 9.55 -2.87 -10.01
CA GLN A 11 9.98 -3.92 -9.11
C GLN A 11 11.26 -4.55 -9.66
N LEU A 12 12.39 -4.26 -9.02
CA LEU A 12 13.68 -4.85 -9.37
C LEU A 12 13.80 -6.24 -8.77
N THR A 13 14.33 -7.16 -9.56
CA THR A 13 14.63 -8.54 -9.16
C THR A 13 15.98 -8.95 -9.74
N PRO A 14 16.60 -10.06 -9.29
CA PRO A 14 17.83 -10.55 -9.92
C PRO A 14 17.70 -10.76 -11.45
N ASP A 15 16.49 -11.04 -11.94
CA ASP A 15 16.19 -11.21 -13.36
C ASP A 15 15.85 -9.89 -14.09
N PHE A 16 15.62 -8.82 -13.35
CA PHE A 16 15.23 -7.49 -13.84
C PHE A 16 15.97 -6.41 -13.03
N GLY A 17 17.25 -6.21 -13.35
CA GLY A 17 18.14 -5.25 -12.69
C GLY A 17 18.31 -3.94 -13.49
N PHE A 18 19.37 -3.18 -13.19
CA PHE A 18 19.57 -1.84 -13.77
C PHE A 18 19.70 -1.84 -15.30
N ALA A 19 20.29 -2.89 -15.88
CA ALA A 19 20.39 -3.02 -17.33
C ALA A 19 19.02 -3.15 -18.01
N GLN A 20 18.08 -3.90 -17.43
CA GLN A 20 16.72 -4.05 -17.95
C GLN A 20 15.92 -2.76 -17.80
N VAL A 21 16.10 -2.03 -16.69
CA VAL A 21 15.51 -0.68 -16.51
C VAL A 21 15.97 0.25 -17.63
N ALA A 22 17.28 0.26 -17.92
CA ALA A 22 17.84 1.10 -18.97
C ALA A 22 17.27 0.74 -20.37
N GLN A 23 17.03 -0.55 -20.64
CA GLN A 23 16.38 -1.00 -21.88
C GLN A 23 14.91 -0.54 -21.99
N ALA A 24 14.17 -0.49 -20.87
CA ALA A 24 12.77 -0.02 -20.85
C ALA A 24 12.63 1.50 -21.00
N ALA A 25 13.71 2.26 -20.76
CA ALA A 25 13.69 3.72 -20.66
C ALA A 25 13.06 4.43 -21.87
N GLY A 26 13.39 4.01 -23.10
CA GLY A 26 12.83 4.61 -24.32
C GLY A 26 11.32 4.50 -24.40
N TYR A 27 10.78 3.33 -24.06
CA TYR A 27 9.34 3.08 -24.00
C TYR A 27 8.66 3.92 -22.92
N LEU A 28 9.22 3.96 -21.71
CA LEU A 28 8.64 4.71 -20.59
C LEU A 28 8.66 6.22 -20.86
N ARG A 29 9.72 6.72 -21.51
CA ARG A 29 9.77 8.12 -21.96
C ARG A 29 8.70 8.43 -23.00
N GLU A 30 8.51 7.53 -23.97
CA GLU A 30 7.46 7.66 -24.98
C GLU A 30 6.07 7.62 -24.36
N LEU A 31 5.84 6.78 -23.34
CA LEU A 31 4.60 6.74 -22.58
C LEU A 31 4.29 8.09 -21.88
N GLY A 32 5.32 8.89 -21.59
CA GLY A 32 5.19 10.21 -20.96
C GLY A 32 5.56 10.23 -19.49
N VAL A 33 6.23 9.18 -18.99
CA VAL A 33 6.79 9.12 -17.64
C VAL A 33 7.85 10.21 -17.46
N SER A 34 7.95 10.77 -16.26
CA SER A 34 9.01 11.72 -15.91
C SER A 34 10.11 11.11 -15.04
N HIS A 35 9.74 10.24 -14.09
CA HIS A 35 10.69 9.62 -13.15
C HIS A 35 10.41 8.13 -13.01
N LEU A 36 11.47 7.33 -12.94
CA LEU A 36 11.39 5.92 -12.61
C LEU A 36 11.50 5.76 -11.09
N TYR A 37 10.49 5.15 -10.49
CA TYR A 37 10.44 4.87 -9.06
C TYR A 37 10.90 3.43 -8.83
N LEU A 38 12.13 3.26 -8.36
CA LEU A 38 12.76 1.96 -8.22
C LEU A 38 12.45 1.38 -6.84
N SER A 39 12.19 0.07 -6.77
CA SER A 39 12.21 -0.68 -5.50
C SER A 39 13.59 -0.60 -4.81
N PRO A 40 13.71 -0.99 -3.53
CA PRO A 40 14.97 -0.84 -2.79
C PRO A 40 16.19 -1.41 -3.52
N ILE A 41 17.28 -0.61 -3.54
CA ILE A 41 18.48 -0.89 -4.33
C ILE A 41 19.71 -1.27 -3.50
N LEU A 42 19.63 -1.14 -2.17
CA LEU A 42 20.72 -1.52 -1.28
C LEU A 42 20.81 -3.04 -1.21
N GLN A 43 21.99 -3.55 -0.85
CA GLN A 43 22.23 -4.98 -0.80
C GLN A 43 21.23 -5.65 0.15
N ALA A 44 20.53 -6.65 -0.38
CA ALA A 44 19.54 -7.46 0.32
C ALA A 44 19.99 -8.93 0.31
N THR A 45 19.14 -9.84 0.79
CA THR A 45 19.39 -11.28 0.60
C THR A 45 19.46 -11.61 -0.89
N ALA A 46 20.33 -12.55 -1.28
CA ALA A 46 20.64 -12.81 -2.69
C ALA A 46 19.39 -13.13 -3.53
N GLU A 47 18.50 -13.97 -2.98
CA GLU A 47 17.26 -14.41 -3.63
C GLU A 47 16.09 -13.42 -3.47
N SER A 48 16.29 -12.28 -2.78
CA SER A 48 15.22 -11.32 -2.52
C SER A 48 14.62 -10.79 -3.83
N ARG A 49 13.30 -10.92 -3.98
CA ARG A 49 12.55 -10.37 -5.11
C ARG A 49 11.91 -9.01 -4.81
N HIS A 50 12.22 -8.42 -3.65
CA HIS A 50 11.63 -7.14 -3.21
C HIS A 50 12.62 -6.14 -2.64
N GLY A 51 13.75 -6.57 -2.06
CA GLY A 51 14.82 -5.68 -1.57
C GLY A 51 14.62 -5.08 -0.17
N TYR A 52 13.42 -5.17 0.43
CA TYR A 52 13.15 -4.70 1.81
C TYR A 52 13.96 -5.38 2.92
N ASP A 53 14.52 -6.55 2.66
CA ASP A 53 15.34 -7.33 3.58
C ASP A 53 16.83 -6.97 3.46
N VAL A 54 17.14 -5.69 3.69
CA VAL A 54 18.49 -5.11 3.56
C VAL A 54 19.49 -5.80 4.49
N THR A 55 20.63 -6.22 3.92
CA THR A 55 21.74 -6.87 4.63
C THR A 55 22.96 -5.97 4.74
N ASP A 56 23.15 -5.00 3.83
CA ASP A 56 24.29 -4.07 3.86
C ASP A 56 23.92 -2.72 3.22
N HIS A 57 23.92 -1.66 4.03
CA HIS A 57 23.62 -0.30 3.58
C HIS A 57 24.77 0.39 2.83
N SER A 58 26.00 -0.15 2.93
CA SER A 58 27.19 0.43 2.30
C SER A 58 27.34 0.04 0.82
N ARG A 59 26.43 -0.79 0.30
CA ARG A 59 26.53 -1.37 -1.04
C ARG A 59 25.23 -1.27 -1.80
N ILE A 60 25.33 -0.88 -3.07
CA ILE A 60 24.27 -1.12 -4.05
C ILE A 60 24.29 -2.59 -4.40
N ARG A 61 23.10 -3.19 -4.49
CA ARG A 61 22.89 -4.60 -4.71
C ARG A 61 23.65 -5.12 -5.94
N GLU A 62 24.51 -6.11 -5.73
CA GLU A 62 25.36 -6.67 -6.79
C GLU A 62 24.56 -7.42 -7.84
N GLU A 63 23.49 -8.12 -7.43
CA GLU A 63 22.63 -8.89 -8.33
C GLU A 63 21.95 -8.01 -9.38
N PHE A 64 21.84 -6.69 -9.16
CA PHE A 64 21.29 -5.73 -10.14
C PHE A 64 22.35 -5.11 -11.04
N GLY A 65 23.64 -5.39 -10.80
CA GLY A 65 24.79 -4.78 -11.48
C GLY A 65 25.63 -3.83 -10.61
N GLY A 66 25.32 -3.72 -9.31
CA GLY A 66 26.06 -2.92 -8.35
C GLY A 66 26.12 -1.42 -8.70
N ALA A 67 27.06 -0.71 -8.08
CA ALA A 67 27.20 0.75 -8.27
C ALA A 67 27.54 1.14 -9.72
N LYS A 68 28.26 0.28 -10.45
CA LYS A 68 28.57 0.50 -11.87
C LYS A 68 27.30 0.43 -12.72
N GLY A 69 26.50 -0.63 -12.57
CA GLY A 69 25.25 -0.79 -13.32
C GLY A 69 24.24 0.31 -13.01
N PHE A 70 24.19 0.77 -11.75
CA PHE A 70 23.35 1.91 -11.38
C PHE A 70 23.75 3.19 -12.12
N ARG A 71 25.05 3.53 -12.15
CA ARG A 71 25.55 4.71 -12.86
C ARG A 71 25.26 4.64 -14.37
N GLU A 72 25.54 3.49 -15.00
CA GLU A 72 25.27 3.30 -16.44
C GLU A 72 23.78 3.46 -16.77
N MET A 73 22.89 2.91 -15.93
CA MET A 73 21.45 3.10 -16.06
C MET A 73 21.07 4.58 -15.90
N ALA A 74 21.52 5.24 -14.82
CA ALA A 74 21.18 6.64 -14.54
C ALA A 74 21.65 7.58 -15.66
N GLU A 75 22.86 7.37 -16.21
CA GLU A 75 23.37 8.12 -17.37
C GLU A 75 22.47 7.93 -18.60
N GLN A 76 22.04 6.70 -18.89
CA GLN A 76 21.12 6.43 -19.99
C GLN A 76 19.75 7.09 -19.79
N LEU A 77 19.19 7.04 -18.58
CA LEU A 77 17.93 7.70 -18.23
C LEU A 77 18.02 9.21 -18.41
N ALA A 78 19.15 9.82 -18.01
CA ALA A 78 19.39 11.24 -18.16
C ALA A 78 19.38 11.67 -19.65
N THR A 79 19.90 10.86 -20.58
CA THR A 79 19.82 11.17 -22.03
C THR A 79 18.39 11.24 -22.57
N LEU A 80 17.43 10.66 -21.85
CA LEU A 80 16.01 10.62 -22.20
C LEU A 80 15.16 11.56 -21.34
N ASP A 81 15.77 12.36 -20.47
CA ASP A 81 15.06 13.25 -19.54
C ASP A 81 14.06 12.46 -18.65
N LEU A 82 14.59 11.38 -18.08
CA LEU A 82 13.98 10.55 -17.04
C LEU A 82 14.79 10.65 -15.75
N GLY A 83 14.14 11.05 -14.66
CA GLY A 83 14.75 11.07 -13.33
C GLY A 83 14.59 9.75 -12.57
N VAL A 84 15.22 9.63 -11.40
CA VAL A 84 15.19 8.41 -10.57
C VAL A 84 14.70 8.72 -9.16
N ILE A 85 13.76 7.92 -8.66
CA ILE A 85 13.29 7.96 -7.27
C ILE A 85 13.70 6.66 -6.59
N LEU A 86 14.33 6.78 -5.42
CA LEU A 86 14.82 5.65 -4.63
C LEU A 86 13.85 5.31 -3.50
N ASP A 87 13.52 4.03 -3.37
CA ASP A 87 12.83 3.47 -2.21
C ASP A 87 13.83 3.13 -1.09
N LEU A 88 13.63 3.70 0.10
CA LEU A 88 14.52 3.59 1.25
C LEU A 88 13.84 2.81 2.37
N VAL A 89 14.63 1.99 3.08
CA VAL A 89 14.16 1.11 4.16
C VAL A 89 14.85 1.45 5.49
N PRO A 90 14.53 2.59 6.13
CA PRO A 90 15.28 3.07 7.30
C PRO A 90 14.93 2.35 8.60
N ASN A 91 13.78 1.64 8.65
CA ASN A 91 13.24 1.10 9.90
C ASN A 91 13.94 -0.18 10.37
N HIS A 92 14.45 -1.01 9.45
CA HIS A 92 14.84 -2.38 9.76
C HIS A 92 15.92 -2.94 8.81
N MET A 93 16.53 -4.05 9.21
CA MET A 93 17.46 -4.86 8.41
C MET A 93 17.12 -6.34 8.53
N ASN A 94 17.53 -7.15 7.56
CA ASN A 94 17.50 -8.60 7.68
C ASN A 94 18.46 -9.07 8.80
N THR A 95 18.10 -10.10 9.57
CA THR A 95 18.93 -10.62 10.68
C THR A 95 20.21 -11.32 10.22
N GLY A 96 20.32 -11.72 8.95
CA GLY A 96 21.53 -12.27 8.33
C GLY A 96 22.54 -11.18 7.91
N ASN A 97 22.86 -10.23 8.78
CA ASN A 97 23.78 -9.12 8.48
C ASN A 97 25.02 -9.09 9.39
N ALA A 98 26.09 -8.43 8.92
CA ALA A 98 27.39 -8.39 9.61
C ALA A 98 27.36 -7.61 10.93
N GLN A 99 26.54 -6.57 11.03
CA GLN A 99 26.40 -5.73 12.22
C GLN A 99 25.74 -6.53 13.35
N LEU A 100 24.64 -7.23 13.08
CA LEU A 100 23.99 -8.12 14.04
C LEU A 100 24.92 -9.29 14.39
N TRP A 101 25.65 -9.86 13.43
CA TRP A 101 26.67 -10.89 13.73
C TRP A 101 27.68 -10.42 14.79
N SER A 102 28.19 -9.19 14.69
CA SER A 102 29.07 -8.61 15.72
C SER A 102 28.35 -8.44 17.06
N VAL A 103 27.09 -8.04 17.08
CA VAL A 103 26.30 -7.93 18.33
C VAL A 103 26.09 -9.31 18.97
N LEU A 104 25.80 -10.34 18.17
CA LEU A 104 25.66 -11.70 18.66
C LEU A 104 26.97 -12.26 19.21
N ARG A 105 28.12 -11.86 18.64
CA ARG A 105 29.46 -12.29 19.10
C ARG A 105 29.95 -11.53 20.34
N ASP A 106 29.76 -10.22 20.39
CA ASP A 106 30.41 -9.33 21.38
C ASP A 106 29.42 -8.71 22.39
N GLY A 107 28.12 -8.97 22.24
CA GLY A 107 27.06 -8.43 23.09
C GLY A 107 27.03 -6.90 23.12
N ARG A 108 26.82 -6.32 24.30
CA ARG A 108 26.86 -4.86 24.54
C ARG A 108 28.22 -4.21 24.22
N GLY A 109 29.29 -5.01 24.08
CA GLY A 109 30.62 -4.54 23.70
C GLY A 109 30.80 -4.31 22.19
N SER A 110 29.86 -4.79 21.36
CA SER A 110 29.91 -4.54 19.92
C SER A 110 29.76 -3.05 19.60
N PRO A 111 30.52 -2.50 18.62
CA PRO A 111 30.29 -1.13 18.13
C PRO A 111 28.91 -0.94 17.49
N TYR A 112 28.22 -2.05 17.16
CA TYR A 112 26.89 -2.05 16.56
C TYR A 112 25.77 -2.33 17.58
N ALA A 113 26.09 -2.47 18.87
CA ALA A 113 25.07 -2.78 19.89
C ALA A 113 23.96 -1.70 19.97
N SER A 114 24.28 -0.44 19.68
CA SER A 114 23.33 0.67 19.64
C SER A 114 22.56 0.78 18.32
N TRP A 115 22.95 0.05 17.26
CA TRP A 115 22.26 0.11 15.97
C TRP A 115 20.87 -0.52 16.04
N PHE A 116 20.68 -1.51 16.91
CA PHE A 116 19.45 -2.28 16.99
C PHE A 116 18.69 -2.01 18.28
N ASP A 117 17.37 -2.08 18.21
CA ASP A 117 16.49 -1.94 19.37
C ASP A 117 16.31 -3.27 20.09
N ILE A 118 17.28 -3.59 20.97
CA ILE A 118 17.35 -4.84 21.74
C ILE A 118 16.88 -4.60 23.19
N ASP A 119 16.05 -5.51 23.71
CA ASP A 119 15.69 -5.59 25.13
C ASP A 119 16.76 -6.40 25.89
N TRP A 120 17.84 -5.74 26.27
CA TRP A 120 18.93 -6.39 26.99
C TRP A 120 18.60 -6.77 28.44
N ASP A 121 17.51 -6.22 28.97
CA ASP A 121 17.06 -6.43 30.35
C ASP A 121 15.95 -7.49 30.42
N ASP A 122 15.65 -8.16 29.30
CA ASP A 122 14.78 -9.32 29.26
C ASP A 122 15.38 -10.46 30.09
N ASN A 123 14.84 -10.65 31.29
CA ASN A 123 15.25 -11.70 32.23
C ASN A 123 14.39 -12.97 32.13
N VAL A 124 13.58 -13.11 31.07
CA VAL A 124 12.84 -14.35 30.83
C VAL A 124 13.83 -15.52 30.81
N GLN A 125 13.55 -16.53 31.65
CA GLN A 125 14.37 -17.73 31.85
C GLN A 125 15.84 -17.47 32.27
N GLY A 126 16.12 -16.35 32.96
CA GLY A 126 17.47 -16.05 33.47
C GLY A 126 18.47 -15.56 32.41
N GLY A 127 17.96 -15.10 31.25
CA GLY A 127 18.74 -14.70 30.08
C GLY A 127 19.29 -13.27 30.07
N GLY A 128 19.32 -12.57 31.21
CA GLY A 128 19.76 -11.16 31.28
C GLY A 128 21.07 -10.90 30.53
N GLY A 129 21.07 -9.90 29.64
CA GLY A 129 22.24 -9.55 28.83
C GLY A 129 22.47 -10.39 27.56
N LYS A 130 21.54 -11.27 27.17
CA LYS A 130 21.59 -12.03 25.91
C LYS A 130 20.41 -11.69 24.98
N VAL A 131 20.65 -11.73 23.67
CA VAL A 131 19.61 -11.55 22.65
C VAL A 131 18.81 -12.85 22.47
N ALA A 132 17.47 -12.79 22.55
CA ALA A 132 16.62 -13.93 22.24
C ALA A 132 16.34 -14.01 20.73
N LEU A 133 16.71 -15.13 20.10
CA LEU A 133 16.58 -15.41 18.67
C LEU A 133 15.56 -16.55 18.44
N PRO A 134 14.35 -16.24 17.94
CA PRO A 134 13.28 -17.22 17.75
C PRO A 134 13.50 -18.06 16.49
N VAL A 135 14.38 -19.06 16.58
CA VAL A 135 14.80 -19.89 15.44
C VAL A 135 14.57 -21.39 15.65
N LEU A 136 14.39 -21.86 16.89
CA LEU A 136 14.21 -23.28 17.15
C LEU A 136 12.82 -23.72 16.70
N GLY A 137 12.76 -24.64 15.73
CA GLY A 137 11.54 -25.18 15.13
C GLY A 137 11.22 -26.62 15.52
N ASP A 138 12.19 -27.35 16.07
CA ASP A 138 12.11 -28.77 16.40
C ASP A 138 13.04 -29.13 17.57
N ASP A 139 13.08 -30.41 17.92
CA ASP A 139 13.92 -30.94 19.00
C ASP A 139 15.39 -31.17 18.60
N THR A 140 15.83 -30.68 17.43
CA THR A 140 17.22 -30.84 16.98
C THR A 140 18.15 -29.99 17.83
N GLU A 141 19.18 -30.60 18.42
CA GLU A 141 20.15 -29.85 19.23
C GLU A 141 21.14 -29.06 18.34
N PRO A 142 21.37 -27.77 18.63
CA PRO A 142 22.42 -26.99 17.95
C PRO A 142 23.82 -27.58 18.18
N VAL A 143 24.62 -27.63 17.13
CA VAL A 143 25.97 -28.22 17.15
C VAL A 143 27.03 -27.14 17.12
N VAL A 144 28.02 -27.24 18.01
CA VAL A 144 29.22 -26.37 17.99
C VAL A 144 30.22 -26.90 16.97
N ASP A 145 30.64 -26.05 16.05
CA ASP A 145 31.63 -26.31 15.01
C ASP A 145 32.67 -25.18 15.02
N GLY A 146 33.74 -25.37 15.80
CA GLY A 146 34.79 -24.35 15.97
C GLY A 146 34.27 -23.07 16.63
N ASP A 147 34.31 -21.97 15.90
CA ASP A 147 33.81 -20.65 16.29
C ASP A 147 32.35 -20.40 15.87
N LEU A 148 31.63 -21.46 15.45
CA LEU A 148 30.25 -21.41 15.02
C LEU A 148 29.34 -22.30 15.86
N LEU A 149 28.09 -21.87 16.04
CA LEU A 149 26.96 -22.69 16.45
C LEU A 149 26.05 -22.87 15.24
N ARG A 150 25.73 -24.12 14.91
CA ARG A 150 24.88 -24.50 13.76
C ARG A 150 23.56 -25.08 14.24
N TYR A 151 22.46 -24.63 13.66
CA TYR A 151 21.14 -25.23 13.83
C TYR A 151 20.50 -25.32 12.44
N HIS A 152 20.44 -26.54 11.90
CA HIS A 152 20.14 -26.78 10.48
C HIS A 152 21.01 -25.90 9.56
N GLU A 153 20.40 -25.09 8.69
CA GLU A 153 21.06 -24.13 7.82
C GLU A 153 21.51 -22.84 8.53
N HIS A 154 21.01 -22.58 9.73
CA HIS A 154 21.36 -21.38 10.48
C HIS A 154 22.75 -21.49 11.10
N THR A 155 23.48 -20.37 11.06
CA THR A 155 24.81 -20.25 11.68
C THR A 155 24.86 -19.02 12.56
N PHE A 156 25.55 -19.14 13.70
CA PHE A 156 25.70 -18.10 14.71
C PHE A 156 27.12 -18.13 15.30
N PRO A 157 27.65 -17.03 15.86
CA PRO A 157 28.99 -17.01 16.46
C PRO A 157 29.06 -17.80 17.77
N HIS A 158 30.14 -18.55 18.00
CA HIS A 158 30.39 -19.30 19.22
C HIS A 158 31.77 -19.00 19.85
N PRO A 159 31.86 -18.66 21.15
CA PRO A 159 30.75 -18.35 22.06
C PRO A 159 30.03 -17.05 21.65
N GLY A 160 28.77 -16.91 22.07
CA GLY A 160 27.95 -15.74 21.73
C GLY A 160 27.06 -15.23 22.87
N HIS A 161 26.57 -14.01 22.71
CA HIS A 161 25.69 -13.27 23.62
C HIS A 161 24.22 -13.37 23.20
N TYR A 162 23.77 -14.59 22.90
CA TYR A 162 22.39 -14.86 22.50
C TYR A 162 21.88 -16.17 23.09
N ARG A 163 20.57 -16.36 23.00
CA ARG A 163 19.87 -17.62 23.24
C ARG A 163 19.01 -17.93 22.03
N LEU A 164 19.14 -19.15 21.51
CA LEU A 164 18.19 -19.67 20.53
C LEU A 164 16.95 -20.09 21.31
N VAL A 165 15.78 -19.63 20.88
CA VAL A 165 14.50 -19.89 21.54
C VAL A 165 13.53 -20.47 20.53
N ASP A 166 12.47 -21.10 21.05
CA ASP A 166 11.37 -21.57 20.23
C ASP A 166 10.85 -20.42 19.34
N TRP A 167 10.57 -20.69 18.07
CA TRP A 167 10.12 -19.66 17.13
C TRP A 167 8.83 -18.95 17.57
N ARG A 168 8.06 -19.55 18.49
CA ARG A 168 6.85 -18.97 19.12
C ARG A 168 7.18 -18.05 20.30
N GLU A 169 8.36 -18.17 20.91
CA GLU A 169 8.84 -17.22 21.91
C GLU A 169 9.27 -15.93 21.19
N GLY A 170 8.43 -14.89 21.21
CA GLY A 170 8.76 -13.60 20.55
C GLY A 170 10.18 -13.08 20.89
N PRO A 171 10.82 -12.33 19.98
CA PRO A 171 12.24 -11.99 20.08
C PRO A 171 12.55 -10.99 21.20
N GLY A 172 13.84 -10.94 21.56
CA GLY A 172 14.39 -9.93 22.47
C GLY A 172 14.72 -8.59 21.79
N TYR A 173 14.10 -8.28 20.66
CA TYR A 173 14.35 -7.07 19.87
C TYR A 173 13.08 -6.62 19.13
N ARG A 174 13.00 -5.33 18.79
CA ARG A 174 11.91 -4.80 17.95
C ARG A 174 12.02 -5.35 16.54
N ARG A 175 10.91 -5.75 15.94
CA ARG A 175 10.81 -6.26 14.56
C ARG A 175 10.11 -5.28 13.62
N PHE A 176 10.18 -5.54 12.32
CA PHE A 176 9.15 -5.10 11.38
C PHE A 176 7.95 -6.05 11.46
N PHE A 177 6.81 -5.54 11.94
CA PHE A 177 5.61 -6.33 12.21
C PHE A 177 5.90 -7.61 13.02
N ASP A 178 5.42 -8.76 12.55
CA ASP A 178 5.62 -10.09 13.12
C ASP A 178 6.79 -10.85 12.46
N VAL A 179 7.58 -10.19 11.61
CA VAL A 179 8.65 -10.82 10.82
C VAL A 179 9.96 -10.88 11.61
N SER A 180 10.23 -12.03 12.23
CA SER A 180 11.41 -12.22 13.09
C SER A 180 12.76 -12.09 12.38
N THR A 181 12.80 -12.25 11.05
CA THR A 181 14.01 -12.03 10.24
C THR A 181 14.29 -10.56 9.93
N LEU A 182 13.44 -9.62 10.36
CA LEU A 182 13.64 -8.19 10.14
C LEU A 182 13.77 -7.46 11.49
N ILE A 183 15.00 -7.11 11.86
CA ILE A 183 15.35 -6.44 13.13
C ILE A 183 15.28 -4.91 12.99
N GLY A 184 14.65 -4.25 13.96
CA GLY A 184 14.48 -2.81 14.00
C GLY A 184 15.78 -2.04 14.24
N VAL A 185 16.06 -1.09 13.36
CA VAL A 185 17.23 -0.19 13.41
C VAL A 185 16.88 1.11 14.13
N ARG A 186 17.83 1.63 14.90
CA ARG A 186 17.71 2.86 15.69
C ARG A 186 18.17 4.09 14.92
N VAL A 187 17.47 4.40 13.83
CA VAL A 187 17.79 5.51 12.91
C VAL A 187 17.54 6.91 13.54
N GLU A 188 16.97 6.96 14.75
CA GLU A 188 16.96 8.17 15.58
C GLU A 188 18.36 8.58 16.06
N ASP A 189 19.30 7.63 16.14
CA ASP A 189 20.72 7.92 16.42
C ASP A 189 21.37 8.53 15.17
N PRO A 190 21.93 9.76 15.24
CA PRO A 190 22.57 10.41 14.11
C PRO A 190 23.71 9.60 13.47
N ALA A 191 24.47 8.82 14.25
CA ALA A 191 25.55 8.00 13.71
C ALA A 191 25.01 6.82 12.90
N VAL A 192 23.93 6.20 13.36
CA VAL A 192 23.24 5.11 12.64
C VAL A 192 22.60 5.66 11.37
N PHE A 193 21.91 6.81 11.45
CA PHE A 193 21.35 7.50 10.28
C PHE A 193 22.39 7.76 9.19
N LEU A 194 23.54 8.35 9.56
CA LEU A 194 24.60 8.64 8.59
C LEU A 194 25.16 7.36 7.96
N ALA A 195 25.40 6.32 8.77
CA ALA A 195 25.96 5.07 8.29
C ALA A 195 25.00 4.31 7.36
N THR A 196 23.68 4.35 7.62
CA THR A 196 22.69 3.65 6.78
C THR A 196 22.28 4.42 5.54
N HIS A 197 22.60 5.72 5.45
CA HIS A 197 22.22 6.57 4.32
C HIS A 197 23.42 7.03 3.47
N GLU A 198 24.64 6.61 3.79
CA GLU A 198 25.86 7.06 3.10
C GLU A 198 25.78 6.88 1.57
N VAL A 199 25.42 5.67 1.10
CA VAL A 199 25.25 5.39 -0.33
C VAL A 199 24.15 6.23 -0.96
N ILE A 200 23.04 6.44 -0.25
CA ILE A 200 21.93 7.24 -0.77
C ILE A 200 22.37 8.68 -0.95
N PHE A 201 23.08 9.26 0.02
CA PHE A 201 23.59 10.60 -0.09
C PHE A 201 24.66 10.74 -1.17
N TRP A 202 25.53 9.73 -1.33
CA TRP A 202 26.46 9.70 -2.46
C TRP A 202 25.73 9.74 -3.82
N LEU A 203 24.66 8.95 -4.00
CA LEU A 203 23.85 8.97 -5.22
C LEU A 203 23.19 10.34 -5.48
N LEU A 204 22.70 10.99 -4.42
CA LEU A 204 22.12 12.34 -4.52
C LEU A 204 23.19 13.40 -4.83
N ASP A 205 24.34 13.35 -4.15
CA ASP A 205 25.43 14.32 -4.34
C ASP A 205 26.00 14.26 -5.76
N GLU A 206 26.05 13.06 -6.37
CA GLU A 206 26.46 12.84 -7.76
C GLU A 206 25.35 13.14 -8.79
N GLY A 207 24.13 13.45 -8.34
CA GLY A 207 22.98 13.72 -9.21
C GLY A 207 22.46 12.48 -9.95
N LEU A 208 22.67 11.29 -9.39
CA LEU A 208 22.20 10.01 -9.95
C LEU A 208 20.79 9.62 -9.47
N ALA A 209 20.22 10.38 -8.53
CA ALA A 209 18.84 10.27 -8.07
C ALA A 209 18.23 11.66 -7.81
N ASP A 210 16.91 11.76 -7.96
CA ASP A 210 16.15 13.01 -7.94
C ASP A 210 15.06 13.05 -6.86
N GLY A 211 14.74 11.91 -6.25
CA GLY A 211 13.69 11.80 -5.25
C GLY A 211 13.81 10.57 -4.36
N LEU A 212 13.10 10.60 -3.24
CA LEU A 212 13.10 9.56 -2.22
C LEU A 212 11.67 9.14 -1.89
N ARG A 213 11.45 7.84 -1.70
CA ARG A 213 10.27 7.27 -1.04
C ARG A 213 10.74 6.58 0.24
N ILE A 214 10.09 6.89 1.36
CA ILE A 214 10.45 6.34 2.66
C ILE A 214 9.48 5.22 3.01
N ASP A 215 10.00 4.00 3.12
CA ASP A 215 9.30 2.83 3.62
C ASP A 215 9.01 2.95 5.11
N HIS A 216 7.78 2.61 5.50
CA HIS A 216 7.36 2.42 6.88
C HIS A 216 7.87 3.46 7.91
N PRO A 217 7.69 4.78 7.67
CA PRO A 217 8.04 5.84 8.62
C PRO A 217 7.34 5.68 9.98
N ASP A 218 6.17 5.06 10.02
CA ASP A 218 5.42 4.82 11.26
C ASP A 218 6.07 3.78 12.19
N GLY A 219 7.08 3.04 11.73
CA GLY A 219 7.92 2.19 12.58
C GLY A 219 9.05 2.95 13.28
N LEU A 220 9.33 4.19 12.89
CA LEU A 220 10.45 4.97 13.42
C LEU A 220 10.16 5.49 14.83
N ALA A 221 11.22 5.65 15.61
CA ALA A 221 11.14 6.21 16.96
C ALA A 221 10.77 7.70 16.93
N ASP A 222 11.36 8.44 15.99
CA ASP A 222 11.17 9.87 15.76
C ASP A 222 11.10 10.15 14.24
N PRO A 223 9.93 9.92 13.59
CA PRO A 223 9.79 10.13 12.15
C PRO A 223 9.97 11.61 11.76
N ARG A 224 9.54 12.55 12.60
CA ARG A 224 9.74 13.99 12.35
C ARG A 224 11.22 14.33 12.28
N GLY A 225 11.99 13.98 13.32
CA GLY A 225 13.42 14.24 13.33
C GLY A 225 14.19 13.47 12.26
N TYR A 226 13.75 12.27 11.88
CA TYR A 226 14.29 11.54 10.73
C TYR A 226 14.12 12.34 9.43
N LEU A 227 12.90 12.79 9.14
CA LEU A 227 12.60 13.57 7.93
C LEU A 227 13.31 14.92 7.93
N ASP A 228 13.44 15.60 9.07
CA ASP A 228 14.21 16.85 9.19
C ASP A 228 15.68 16.63 8.83
N ARG A 229 16.32 15.58 9.39
CA ARG A 229 17.71 15.23 9.07
C ARG A 229 17.87 14.88 7.59
N LEU A 230 16.91 14.12 7.05
CA LEU A 230 16.91 13.73 5.63
C LEU A 230 16.77 14.95 4.72
N ARG A 231 15.82 15.83 4.97
CA ARG A 231 15.59 17.07 4.20
C ARG A 231 16.83 17.98 4.25
N ALA A 232 17.42 18.13 5.44
CA ALA A 232 18.62 18.95 5.64
C ALA A 232 19.83 18.40 4.86
N ARG A 233 20.08 17.08 4.92
CA ARG A 233 21.23 16.45 4.25
C ARG A 233 21.05 16.30 2.73
N SER A 234 19.82 16.11 2.26
CA SER A 234 19.50 15.96 0.83
C SER A 234 19.35 17.28 0.07
N GLY A 235 19.41 18.43 0.75
CA GLY A 235 19.19 19.73 0.12
C GLY A 235 17.73 19.96 -0.30
N GLY A 236 16.78 19.28 0.34
CA GLY A 236 15.36 19.45 0.05
C GLY A 236 14.86 18.66 -1.15
N VAL A 237 15.46 17.50 -1.44
CA VAL A 237 15.02 16.60 -2.52
C VAL A 237 13.55 16.20 -2.33
N TRP A 238 12.85 15.96 -3.44
CA TRP A 238 11.44 15.54 -3.39
C TRP A 238 11.33 14.20 -2.64
N THR A 239 10.58 14.19 -1.55
CA THR A 239 10.51 13.07 -0.62
C THR A 239 9.06 12.76 -0.30
N VAL A 240 8.61 11.54 -0.55
CA VAL A 240 7.29 11.04 -0.12
C VAL A 240 7.43 9.91 0.87
N VAL A 241 6.40 9.70 1.67
CA VAL A 241 6.39 8.71 2.74
C VAL A 241 5.29 7.68 2.53
N GLU A 242 5.58 6.41 2.77
CA GLU A 242 4.55 5.38 2.84
C GLU A 242 3.81 5.49 4.18
N LYS A 243 2.80 6.36 4.24
CA LYS A 243 2.00 6.57 5.43
C LYS A 243 0.53 6.36 5.10
N ILE A 244 -0.12 5.48 5.85
CA ILE A 244 -1.53 5.17 5.67
C ILE A 244 -2.36 6.18 6.48
N LEU A 245 -3.23 6.92 5.80
CA LEU A 245 -4.15 7.88 6.41
C LEU A 245 -5.53 7.27 6.51
N ILE A 246 -6.15 7.32 7.70
CA ILE A 246 -7.49 6.76 7.94
C ILE A 246 -8.52 7.89 8.10
N GLY A 247 -9.65 7.77 7.42
CA GLY A 247 -10.76 8.72 7.52
C GLY A 247 -10.38 10.15 7.12
N GLU A 248 -10.43 11.07 8.09
CA GLU A 248 -10.08 12.49 7.91
C GLU A 248 -8.66 12.83 8.37
N GLU A 249 -7.85 11.83 8.73
CA GLU A 249 -6.45 12.02 9.14
C GLU A 249 -5.67 12.76 8.05
N ARG A 250 -4.81 13.70 8.49
CA ARG A 250 -3.87 14.40 7.63
C ARG A 250 -2.44 14.03 8.02
N LEU A 251 -1.54 14.12 7.05
CA LEU A 251 -0.12 14.02 7.32
C LEU A 251 0.30 15.17 8.27
N PRO A 252 1.13 14.92 9.31
CA PRO A 252 1.56 16.00 10.19
C PRO A 252 2.17 17.18 9.42
N ASP A 253 1.77 18.40 9.79
CA ASP A 253 2.19 19.62 9.08
C ASP A 253 3.67 19.95 9.26
N ASP A 254 4.30 19.44 10.32
CA ASP A 254 5.71 19.61 10.62
C ASP A 254 6.61 18.49 10.06
N TRP A 255 6.07 17.55 9.27
CA TRP A 255 6.89 16.58 8.55
C TRP A 255 7.53 17.20 7.32
N ALA A 256 8.87 17.23 7.30
CA ALA A 256 9.68 17.72 6.19
C ALA A 256 9.68 16.78 4.96
N CYS A 257 8.49 16.48 4.43
CA CYS A 257 8.27 15.70 3.21
C CYS A 257 7.19 16.35 2.33
N ASP A 258 7.11 15.91 1.08
CA ASP A 258 6.27 16.49 0.04
C ASP A 258 4.90 15.77 -0.09
N GLY A 259 4.69 14.65 0.61
CA GLY A 259 3.39 13.97 0.71
C GLY A 259 3.49 12.48 0.97
N THR A 260 2.40 11.74 0.73
CA THR A 260 2.34 10.27 0.88
C THR A 260 2.60 9.56 -0.46
N THR A 261 2.59 8.23 -0.44
CA THR A 261 2.52 7.38 -1.65
C THR A 261 1.12 7.26 -2.25
N GLY A 262 0.09 7.85 -1.64
CA GLY A 262 -1.23 8.08 -2.26
C GLY A 262 -2.32 7.04 -2.02
N TYR A 263 -2.24 6.21 -0.97
CA TYR A 263 -3.31 5.24 -0.65
C TYR A 263 -4.65 5.91 -0.30
N GLU A 264 -4.61 7.09 0.33
CA GLU A 264 -5.81 7.89 0.59
C GLU A 264 -6.48 8.32 -0.73
N VAL A 265 -5.70 8.58 -1.78
CA VAL A 265 -6.21 8.87 -3.12
C VAL A 265 -6.81 7.62 -3.76
N LEU A 266 -6.13 6.47 -3.66
CA LEU A 266 -6.64 5.19 -4.15
C LEU A 266 -8.05 4.93 -3.61
N ASN A 267 -8.22 5.04 -2.29
CA ASN A 267 -9.48 4.75 -1.62
C ASN A 267 -10.58 5.77 -2.00
N ARG A 268 -10.26 7.06 -2.11
CA ARG A 268 -11.20 8.09 -2.57
C ARG A 268 -11.63 7.89 -4.02
N VAL A 269 -10.68 7.61 -4.92
CA VAL A 269 -10.98 7.37 -6.34
C VAL A 269 -11.80 6.09 -6.52
N ASN A 270 -11.46 5.02 -5.81
CA ASN A 270 -12.23 3.78 -5.82
C ASN A 270 -13.68 4.01 -5.36
N GLY A 271 -13.87 4.78 -4.29
CA GLY A 271 -15.19 5.12 -3.76
C GLY A 271 -16.10 5.86 -4.76
N LEU A 272 -15.57 6.60 -5.73
CA LEU A 272 -16.40 7.26 -6.76
C LEU A 272 -17.22 6.27 -7.60
N PHE A 273 -16.73 5.04 -7.74
CA PHE A 273 -17.34 4.00 -8.58
C PHE A 273 -18.20 3.01 -7.79
N VAL A 274 -18.32 3.20 -6.48
CA VAL A 274 -19.21 2.41 -5.62
C VAL A 274 -20.52 3.16 -5.44
N ASP A 275 -21.62 2.49 -5.77
CA ASP A 275 -22.96 2.99 -5.51
C ASP A 275 -23.32 2.81 -4.04
N PRO A 276 -23.60 3.91 -3.30
CA PRO A 276 -24.08 3.82 -1.92
C PRO A 276 -25.40 3.05 -1.77
N GLU A 277 -26.24 2.98 -2.81
CA GLU A 277 -27.48 2.17 -2.79
C GLU A 277 -27.20 0.66 -2.68
N GLY A 278 -26.00 0.22 -3.09
CA GLY A 278 -25.55 -1.17 -2.95
C GLY A 278 -25.20 -1.60 -1.53
N LYS A 279 -25.04 -0.67 -0.58
CA LYS A 279 -24.55 -0.96 0.78
C LYS A 279 -25.39 -1.99 1.51
N THR A 280 -26.67 -1.68 1.74
CA THR A 280 -27.59 -2.53 2.50
C THR A 280 -27.73 -3.93 1.90
N PRO A 281 -28.07 -4.11 0.60
CA PRO A 281 -28.27 -5.44 0.05
C PRO A 281 -26.98 -6.29 0.01
N LEU A 282 -25.81 -5.67 -0.18
CA LEU A 282 -24.54 -6.40 -0.16
C LEU A 282 -24.11 -6.84 1.25
N ILE A 283 -24.35 -6.01 2.27
CA ILE A 283 -24.13 -6.40 3.67
C ILE A 283 -25.09 -7.54 4.05
N GLU A 284 -26.38 -7.41 3.74
CA GLU A 284 -27.37 -8.46 4.03
C GLU A 284 -27.04 -9.79 3.32
N LEU A 285 -26.56 -9.72 2.07
CA LEU A 285 -26.08 -10.90 1.33
C LEU A 285 -24.87 -11.52 2.02
N PHE A 286 -23.86 -10.72 2.34
CA PHE A 286 -22.65 -11.16 3.03
C PHE A 286 -22.97 -11.85 4.35
N SER A 287 -23.74 -11.21 5.22
CA SER A 287 -24.08 -11.76 6.53
C SER A 287 -24.93 -13.02 6.42
N ARG A 288 -25.84 -13.10 5.44
CA ARG A 288 -26.62 -14.32 5.18
C ARG A 288 -25.76 -15.49 4.73
N LEU A 289 -24.74 -15.25 3.89
CA LEU A 289 -23.89 -16.32 3.35
C LEU A 289 -22.77 -16.75 4.31
N THR A 290 -22.22 -15.82 5.08
CA THR A 290 -21.04 -16.06 5.92
C THR A 290 -21.36 -16.24 7.41
N GLY A 291 -22.51 -15.72 7.87
CA GLY A 291 -22.86 -15.66 9.28
C GLY A 291 -22.09 -14.61 10.09
N GLU A 292 -21.21 -13.83 9.46
CA GLU A 292 -20.51 -12.70 10.09
C GLU A 292 -21.48 -11.55 10.39
N PRO A 293 -21.18 -10.69 11.39
CA PRO A 293 -22.06 -9.59 11.77
C PRO A 293 -22.12 -8.50 10.70
N ASP A 294 -23.24 -7.75 10.70
CA ASP A 294 -23.47 -6.62 9.79
C ASP A 294 -22.55 -5.40 10.06
N ASP A 295 -21.83 -5.37 11.19
CA ASP A 295 -20.99 -4.25 11.63
C ASP A 295 -19.49 -4.61 11.59
N TYR A 296 -18.71 -3.70 11.00
CA TYR A 296 -17.28 -3.84 10.78
C TYR A 296 -16.45 -3.58 12.04
N LEU A 297 -16.81 -2.59 12.86
CA LEU A 297 -15.99 -2.17 13.99
C LEU A 297 -15.75 -3.31 15.02
N PRO A 298 -16.74 -4.13 15.38
CA PRO A 298 -16.50 -5.30 16.24
C PRO A 298 -15.51 -6.31 15.63
N VAL A 299 -15.49 -6.47 14.30
CA VAL A 299 -14.54 -7.36 13.61
C VAL A 299 -13.12 -6.81 13.73
N VAL A 300 -12.93 -5.49 13.53
CA VAL A 300 -11.65 -4.80 13.72
C VAL A 300 -11.11 -4.99 15.13
N MET A 301 -11.94 -4.74 16.14
CA MET A 301 -11.52 -4.84 17.55
C MET A 301 -11.11 -6.27 17.92
N ARG A 302 -11.88 -7.29 17.49
CA ARG A 302 -11.52 -8.70 17.70
C ARG A 302 -10.22 -9.06 16.99
N ALA A 303 -10.05 -8.63 15.74
CA ALA A 303 -8.88 -8.94 14.95
C ALA A 303 -7.60 -8.30 15.51
N LYS A 304 -7.66 -7.02 15.90
CA LYS A 304 -6.55 -6.34 16.60
C LYS A 304 -6.17 -7.04 17.90
N ARG A 305 -7.16 -7.45 18.70
CA ARG A 305 -6.91 -8.18 19.94
C ARG A 305 -6.22 -9.51 19.69
N GLU A 306 -6.70 -10.26 18.71
CA GLU A 306 -6.14 -11.56 18.34
C GLU A 306 -4.69 -11.45 17.86
N VAL A 307 -4.34 -10.48 17.01
CA VAL A 307 -2.94 -10.30 16.57
C VAL A 307 -2.03 -9.84 17.70
N ILE A 308 -2.53 -9.06 18.65
CA ILE A 308 -1.77 -8.70 19.86
C ILE A 308 -1.42 -9.97 20.65
N ASP A 309 -2.40 -10.81 20.90
CA ASP A 309 -2.23 -12.03 21.70
C ASP A 309 -1.36 -13.07 20.96
N LEU A 310 -1.44 -13.15 19.63
CA LEU A 310 -0.63 -14.08 18.81
C LEU A 310 0.82 -13.62 18.62
N PHE A 311 1.06 -12.35 18.33
CA PHE A 311 2.34 -11.91 17.77
C PHE A 311 3.08 -10.86 18.60
N PHE A 312 2.36 -10.07 19.42
CA PHE A 312 2.92 -8.88 20.08
C PHE A 312 2.98 -8.99 21.62
N GLY A 313 2.90 -10.21 22.16
CA GLY A 313 2.94 -10.43 23.60
C GLY A 313 4.25 -9.97 24.25
N ALA A 314 5.40 -10.05 23.56
CA ALA A 314 6.68 -9.59 24.07
C ALA A 314 6.72 -8.05 24.18
N GLU A 315 6.26 -7.37 23.13
CA GLU A 315 6.15 -5.92 23.04
C GLU A 315 5.17 -5.37 24.11
N VAL A 316 4.01 -6.02 24.29
CA VAL A 316 3.04 -5.69 25.35
C VAL A 316 3.65 -5.84 26.74
N ARG A 317 4.35 -6.95 27.03
CA ARG A 317 5.01 -7.14 28.33
C ARG A 317 6.09 -6.10 28.58
N ARG A 318 6.88 -5.75 27.57
CA ARG A 318 7.92 -4.71 27.69
C ARG A 318 7.30 -3.35 28.00
N LEU A 319 6.26 -2.96 27.27
CA LEU A 319 5.51 -1.72 27.51
C LEU A 319 4.89 -1.68 28.91
N ALA A 320 4.28 -2.79 29.34
CA ALA A 320 3.68 -2.91 30.66
C ALA A 320 4.70 -2.73 31.80
N ARG A 321 5.90 -3.33 31.67
CA ARG A 321 7.01 -3.12 32.60
C ARG A 321 7.46 -1.66 32.61
N ALA A 322 7.67 -1.06 31.43
CA ALA A 322 8.15 0.32 31.31
C ALA A 322 7.15 1.36 31.84
N ALA A 323 5.84 1.13 31.63
CA ALA A 323 4.77 2.00 32.10
C ALA A 323 4.28 1.69 33.53
N ALA A 324 4.83 0.63 34.16
CA ALA A 324 4.39 0.11 35.45
C ALA A 324 2.86 -0.12 35.53
N CYS A 325 2.29 -0.76 34.51
CA CYS A 325 0.87 -1.04 34.40
C CYS A 325 0.59 -2.52 34.03
N PRO A 326 -0.67 -3.01 34.16
CA PRO A 326 -1.02 -4.34 33.70
C PRO A 326 -0.86 -4.48 32.17
N PRO A 327 -0.34 -5.63 31.66
CA PRO A 327 -0.28 -5.94 30.22
C PRO A 327 -1.62 -5.80 29.50
N GLU A 328 -2.71 -6.11 30.18
CA GLU A 328 -4.07 -6.05 29.65
C GLU A 328 -4.45 -4.62 29.25
N ALA A 329 -4.05 -3.62 30.04
CA ALA A 329 -4.31 -2.22 29.76
C ALA A 329 -3.56 -1.72 28.51
N VAL A 330 -2.33 -2.22 28.30
CA VAL A 330 -1.55 -1.93 27.09
C VAL A 330 -2.22 -2.52 25.86
N ALA A 331 -2.57 -3.80 25.91
CA ALA A 331 -3.23 -4.49 24.82
C ALA A 331 -4.61 -3.90 24.49
N GLU A 332 -5.36 -3.48 25.51
CA GLU A 332 -6.65 -2.80 25.34
C GLU A 332 -6.50 -1.45 24.62
N LEU A 333 -5.57 -0.59 25.07
CA LEU A 333 -5.35 0.70 24.45
C LEU A 333 -4.80 0.57 23.03
N LEU A 334 -3.87 -0.37 22.78
CA LEU A 334 -3.35 -0.65 21.42
C LEU A 334 -4.46 -1.08 20.46
N ALA A 335 -5.37 -1.96 20.90
CA ALA A 335 -6.49 -2.40 20.07
C ALA A 335 -7.48 -1.25 19.78
N ALA A 336 -7.64 -0.32 20.73
CA ALA A 336 -8.56 0.80 20.61
C ALA A 336 -8.05 1.97 19.76
N MET A 337 -6.76 2.00 19.38
CA MET A 337 -6.22 3.09 18.56
C MET A 337 -6.94 3.16 17.20
N PRO A 338 -7.54 4.32 16.84
CA PRO A 338 -8.36 4.45 15.63
C PRO A 338 -7.53 4.71 14.37
N VAL A 339 -6.27 5.12 14.53
CA VAL A 339 -5.31 5.40 13.44
C VAL A 339 -4.04 4.59 13.66
N TYR A 340 -3.15 4.58 12.66
CA TYR A 340 -1.88 3.85 12.70
C TYR A 340 -1.02 4.20 13.91
N ARG A 341 -0.91 5.48 14.26
CA ARG A 341 -0.31 5.95 15.52
C ARG A 341 -0.63 7.43 15.74
N ALA A 342 -0.60 7.87 16.99
CA ALA A 342 -0.44 9.29 17.31
C ALA A 342 1.05 9.66 17.24
N TYR A 343 1.37 10.95 17.06
CA TYR A 343 2.75 11.44 17.03
C TYR A 343 3.04 12.31 18.24
N VAL A 344 3.80 11.76 19.19
CA VAL A 344 4.25 12.44 20.42
C VAL A 344 5.77 12.34 20.50
N VAL A 345 6.44 13.48 20.65
CA VAL A 345 7.90 13.55 20.76
C VAL A 345 8.28 13.64 22.25
N PRO A 346 9.07 12.68 22.78
CA PRO A 346 9.49 12.73 24.17
C PRO A 346 10.17 14.04 24.56
N GLY A 347 9.74 14.64 25.67
CA GLY A 347 10.28 15.90 26.17
C GLY A 347 9.63 17.16 25.59
N GLU A 348 8.73 17.01 24.61
CA GLU A 348 7.91 18.11 24.09
C GLU A 348 6.44 17.96 24.56
N PRO A 349 5.67 19.06 24.63
CA PRO A 349 4.23 18.96 24.84
C PRO A 349 3.57 18.16 23.70
N PRO A 350 2.69 17.18 24.00
CA PRO A 350 2.03 16.40 22.97
C PRO A 350 1.12 17.31 22.11
N PRO A 351 1.12 17.13 20.77
CA PRO A 351 0.23 17.88 19.90
C PRO A 351 -1.25 17.67 20.27
N PRO A 352 -2.11 18.70 20.17
CA PRO A 352 -3.54 18.58 20.50
C PRO A 352 -4.26 17.46 19.75
N GLU A 353 -3.88 17.21 18.48
CA GLU A 353 -4.42 16.12 17.69
C GLU A 353 -4.03 14.75 18.22
N SER A 354 -2.76 14.55 18.59
CA SER A 354 -2.29 13.32 19.24
C SER A 354 -3.01 13.07 20.57
N VAL A 355 -3.24 14.10 21.39
CA VAL A 355 -4.04 13.99 22.63
C VAL A 355 -5.46 13.55 22.30
N LYS A 356 -6.11 14.18 21.31
CA LYS A 356 -7.48 13.84 20.89
C LYS A 356 -7.58 12.38 20.44
N ILE A 357 -6.63 11.90 19.64
CA ILE A 357 -6.59 10.51 19.15
C ILE A 357 -6.49 9.53 20.33
N VAL A 358 -5.53 9.73 21.23
CA VAL A 358 -5.30 8.83 22.37
C VAL A 358 -6.47 8.85 23.35
N GLU A 359 -7.06 10.02 23.61
CA GLU A 359 -8.23 10.16 24.48
C GLU A 359 -9.49 9.53 23.87
N ALA A 360 -9.67 9.62 22.55
CA ALA A 360 -10.75 8.95 21.84
C ALA A 360 -10.63 7.43 21.94
N ALA A 361 -9.42 6.88 21.76
CA ALA A 361 -9.16 5.46 21.98
C ALA A 361 -9.51 5.06 23.42
N ALA A 362 -8.98 5.80 24.40
CA ALA A 362 -9.18 5.52 25.83
C ALA A 362 -10.65 5.61 26.28
N ALA A 363 -11.47 6.42 25.61
CA ALA A 363 -12.90 6.52 25.91
C ALA A 363 -13.67 5.22 25.61
N THR A 364 -13.13 4.36 24.75
CA THR A 364 -13.72 3.04 24.42
C THR A 364 -13.19 1.90 25.31
N CYS A 365 -12.22 2.20 26.17
CA CYS A 365 -11.54 1.23 27.03
C CYS A 365 -12.08 1.24 28.47
N SER A 366 -11.69 0.23 29.23
CA SER A 366 -11.88 0.14 30.67
C SER A 366 -11.13 1.27 31.40
N PRO A 367 -11.56 1.66 32.62
CA PRO A 367 -10.86 2.67 33.41
C PRO A 367 -9.39 2.34 33.72
N ALA A 368 -8.98 1.07 33.57
CA ALA A 368 -7.62 0.60 33.84
C ALA A 368 -6.58 1.19 32.87
N VAL A 369 -6.98 1.67 31.69
CA VAL A 369 -6.03 2.29 30.73
C VAL A 369 -5.63 3.72 31.11
N ARG A 370 -6.33 4.37 32.04
CA ARG A 370 -6.12 5.80 32.34
C ARG A 370 -4.69 6.15 32.81
N PRO A 371 -4.05 5.38 33.71
CA PRO A 371 -2.65 5.61 34.04
C PRO A 371 -1.72 5.47 32.83
N LEU A 372 -2.00 4.52 31.93
CA LEU A 372 -1.23 4.32 30.71
C LEU A 372 -1.38 5.51 29.75
N VAL A 373 -2.59 6.07 29.59
CA VAL A 373 -2.82 7.28 28.77
C VAL A 373 -1.90 8.44 29.19
N GLN A 374 -1.71 8.63 30.50
CA GLN A 374 -0.79 9.64 31.02
C GLN A 374 0.67 9.32 30.65
N GLN A 375 1.07 8.04 30.69
CA GLN A 375 2.42 7.63 30.32
C GLN A 375 2.70 7.73 28.81
N VAL A 376 1.73 7.42 27.95
CA VAL A 376 1.92 7.50 26.49
C VAL A 376 1.93 8.93 25.96
N LEU A 377 1.32 9.88 26.69
CA LEU A 377 1.33 11.30 26.33
C LEU A 377 2.44 12.11 27.01
N TYR A 378 2.80 11.75 28.25
CA TYR A 378 3.67 12.58 29.12
C TYR A 378 4.72 11.77 29.91
N GLY A 379 4.81 10.47 29.70
CA GLY A 379 5.68 9.57 30.45
C GLY A 379 7.14 9.57 30.00
N SER A 380 7.81 8.45 30.23
CA SER A 380 9.21 8.27 29.81
C SER A 380 9.32 8.18 28.28
N ALA A 381 10.49 8.53 27.75
CA ALA A 381 10.78 8.39 26.32
C ALA A 381 10.56 6.96 25.81
N GLU A 382 10.90 5.95 26.63
CA GLU A 382 10.67 4.55 26.26
C GLU A 382 9.18 4.24 26.08
N VAL A 383 8.32 4.65 27.02
CA VAL A 383 6.88 4.36 26.93
C VAL A 383 6.25 5.10 25.75
N ILE A 384 6.53 6.39 25.62
CA ILE A 384 6.01 7.24 24.53
C ILE A 384 6.40 6.66 23.18
N THR A 385 7.68 6.40 22.95
CA THR A 385 8.18 5.93 21.65
C THR A 385 7.70 4.52 21.33
N ARG A 386 7.82 3.56 22.26
CA ARG A 386 7.46 2.17 22.00
C ARG A 386 5.98 1.96 21.79
N PHE A 387 5.14 2.68 22.52
CA PHE A 387 3.69 2.54 22.37
C PHE A 387 3.30 2.91 20.93
N GLN A 388 3.81 4.04 20.45
CA GLN A 388 3.56 4.49 19.08
C GLN A 388 4.15 3.54 18.02
N GLN A 389 5.35 2.97 18.25
CA GLN A 389 5.94 1.96 17.35
C GLN A 389 5.18 0.63 17.33
N ALA A 390 4.41 0.32 18.37
CA ALA A 390 3.56 -0.87 18.43
C ALA A 390 2.18 -0.66 17.79
N CYS A 391 1.66 0.57 17.76
CA CYS A 391 0.35 0.88 17.16
C CYS A 391 0.29 0.51 15.67
N GLY A 392 1.31 0.88 14.88
CA GLY A 392 1.36 0.63 13.44
C GLY A 392 1.26 -0.87 13.08
N PRO A 393 2.12 -1.73 13.64
CA PRO A 393 2.03 -3.18 13.48
C PRO A 393 0.69 -3.78 13.89
N VAL A 394 0.11 -3.34 15.01
CA VAL A 394 -1.20 -3.82 15.46
C VAL A 394 -2.30 -3.41 14.48
N MET A 395 -2.25 -2.19 13.95
CA MET A 395 -3.18 -1.72 12.92
C MET A 395 -3.04 -2.53 11.63
N ALA A 396 -1.84 -2.62 11.07
CA ALA A 396 -1.59 -3.34 9.81
C ALA A 396 -1.97 -4.82 9.92
N LYS A 397 -1.46 -5.53 10.93
CA LYS A 397 -1.72 -6.96 11.09
C LYS A 397 -3.17 -7.25 11.50
N GLY A 398 -3.76 -6.40 12.35
CA GLY A 398 -5.11 -6.58 12.87
C GLY A 398 -6.20 -6.16 11.89
N VAL A 399 -5.95 -5.13 11.08
CA VAL A 399 -6.94 -4.61 10.13
C VAL A 399 -6.66 -5.12 8.74
N GLU A 400 -5.56 -4.70 8.13
CA GLU A 400 -5.29 -4.98 6.70
C GLU A 400 -5.08 -6.47 6.41
N ASP A 401 -4.39 -7.16 7.31
CA ASP A 401 -4.05 -8.57 7.18
C ASP A 401 -4.97 -9.48 8.00
N THR A 402 -6.06 -8.98 8.58
CA THR A 402 -7.02 -9.83 9.29
C THR A 402 -8.46 -9.36 9.12
N ALA A 403 -8.84 -8.18 9.63
CA ALA A 403 -10.23 -7.70 9.55
C ALA A 403 -10.73 -7.55 8.10
N LEU A 404 -9.87 -7.09 7.18
CA LEU A 404 -10.23 -7.00 5.75
C LEU A 404 -10.45 -8.36 5.07
N TYR A 405 -9.98 -9.45 5.68
CA TYR A 405 -10.23 -10.83 5.25
C TYR A 405 -11.37 -11.51 6.02
N ARG A 406 -12.02 -10.80 6.96
CA ARG A 406 -13.15 -11.29 7.75
C ARG A 406 -14.45 -10.56 7.48
N TRP A 407 -14.38 -9.30 7.05
CA TRP A 407 -15.56 -8.50 6.73
C TRP A 407 -15.40 -7.84 5.36
N PHE A 408 -16.05 -8.42 4.36
CA PHE A 408 -15.87 -8.05 2.94
C PHE A 408 -17.18 -8.07 2.13
N PRO A 409 -18.26 -7.37 2.55
CA PRO A 409 -19.47 -7.25 1.75
C PRO A 409 -19.22 -6.84 0.30
N LEU A 410 -18.23 -5.97 0.10
CA LEU A 410 -17.73 -5.55 -1.20
C LEU A 410 -16.20 -5.39 -1.18
N SER A 411 -15.48 -6.39 -1.68
CA SER A 411 -14.03 -6.52 -1.51
C SER A 411 -13.16 -5.50 -2.25
N CYS A 412 -13.72 -4.64 -3.11
CA CYS A 412 -12.96 -3.50 -3.63
C CYS A 412 -12.71 -2.42 -2.58
N LEU A 413 -13.49 -2.38 -1.49
CA LEU A 413 -13.27 -1.46 -0.37
C LEU A 413 -12.26 -2.03 0.65
N ASN A 414 -11.96 -3.34 0.55
CA ASN A 414 -10.98 -4.04 1.37
C ASN A 414 -9.56 -3.87 0.81
N GLU A 415 -9.06 -2.64 0.93
CA GLU A 415 -7.71 -2.25 0.50
C GLU A 415 -6.85 -1.70 1.64
N VAL A 416 -5.55 -1.54 1.36
CA VAL A 416 -4.61 -0.83 2.26
C VAL A 416 -5.14 0.57 2.56
N GLY A 417 -5.28 0.89 3.85
CA GLY A 417 -5.94 2.13 4.32
C GLY A 417 -7.45 2.26 4.03
N GLY A 418 -8.10 1.20 3.54
CA GLY A 418 -9.52 1.21 3.21
C GLY A 418 -10.43 1.10 4.43
N GLU A 419 -11.61 1.72 4.35
CA GLU A 419 -12.68 1.67 5.35
C GLU A 419 -13.90 0.95 4.73
N PRO A 420 -13.98 -0.39 4.80
CA PRO A 420 -14.93 -1.17 3.99
C PRO A 420 -16.40 -0.91 4.32
N ASP A 421 -16.71 -0.34 5.47
CA ASP A 421 -18.05 0.07 5.89
C ASP A 421 -18.49 1.42 5.29
N ARG A 422 -17.57 2.14 4.63
CA ARG A 422 -17.81 3.38 3.90
C ARG A 422 -18.06 3.12 2.41
N PHE A 423 -19.34 2.96 2.05
CA PHE A 423 -19.77 2.76 0.67
C PHE A 423 -19.91 4.08 -0.07
N GLY A 424 -19.06 4.29 -1.06
CA GLY A 424 -19.16 5.41 -1.99
C GLY A 424 -18.46 6.68 -1.52
N VAL A 425 -18.05 7.47 -2.50
CA VAL A 425 -17.56 8.86 -2.34
C VAL A 425 -18.35 9.71 -3.32
N SER A 426 -18.90 10.83 -2.85
CA SER A 426 -19.65 11.72 -3.73
C SER A 426 -18.71 12.52 -4.63
N VAL A 427 -19.21 12.98 -5.78
CA VAL A 427 -18.44 13.81 -6.71
C VAL A 427 -17.99 15.12 -6.03
N GLU A 428 -18.83 15.70 -5.18
CA GLU A 428 -18.52 16.89 -4.39
C GLU A 428 -17.38 16.64 -3.40
N GLU A 429 -17.45 15.53 -2.65
CA GLU A 429 -16.43 15.17 -1.66
C GLU A 429 -15.07 14.91 -2.34
N PHE A 430 -15.06 14.27 -3.51
CA PHE A 430 -13.84 14.09 -4.30
C PHE A 430 -13.26 15.41 -4.80
N HIS A 431 -14.10 16.33 -5.27
CA HIS A 431 -13.64 17.65 -5.71
C HIS A 431 -13.06 18.46 -4.55
N GLN A 432 -13.70 18.42 -3.37
CA GLN A 432 -13.18 19.05 -2.17
C GLN A 432 -11.82 18.46 -1.77
N PHE A 433 -11.70 17.13 -1.76
CA PHE A 433 -10.43 16.45 -1.53
C PHE A 433 -9.33 16.93 -2.47
N CYS A 434 -9.61 16.99 -3.78
CA CYS A 434 -8.65 17.48 -4.76
C CYS A 434 -8.21 18.93 -4.51
N THR A 435 -9.10 19.81 -4.04
CA THR A 435 -8.75 21.21 -3.75
C THR A 435 -7.87 21.39 -2.51
N GLU A 436 -7.92 20.43 -1.57
CA GLU A 436 -7.16 20.48 -0.32
C GLU A 436 -5.86 19.65 -0.37
N MET A 437 -5.68 18.84 -1.41
CA MET A 437 -4.53 17.96 -1.59
C MET A 437 -3.23 18.75 -1.82
N ARG A 438 -2.14 18.32 -1.18
CA ARG A 438 -0.78 18.82 -1.46
C ARG A 438 -0.39 18.45 -2.90
N PRO A 439 -0.06 19.40 -3.78
CA PRO A 439 0.18 19.13 -5.20
C PRO A 439 1.44 18.29 -5.46
N GLU A 440 2.34 18.19 -4.48
CA GLU A 440 3.55 17.36 -4.55
C GLU A 440 3.36 15.92 -4.05
N SER A 441 2.24 15.59 -3.40
CA SER A 441 1.96 14.23 -2.91
C SER A 441 1.72 13.26 -4.07
N MET A 442 2.07 11.98 -3.93
CA MET A 442 1.74 11.00 -4.95
C MET A 442 0.24 10.72 -5.00
N THR A 443 -0.24 10.32 -6.18
CA THR A 443 -1.53 9.65 -6.35
C THR A 443 -1.27 8.24 -6.88
N THR A 444 -1.92 7.21 -6.33
CA THR A 444 -1.76 5.84 -6.84
C THR A 444 -3.10 5.12 -6.97
N LEU A 445 -3.11 4.07 -7.78
CA LEU A 445 -4.23 3.13 -7.89
C LEU A 445 -3.77 1.69 -7.66
N SER A 446 -2.54 1.32 -7.95
CA SER A 446 -2.02 -0.01 -7.59
C SER A 446 -0.61 0.15 -7.08
N THR A 447 -0.22 -0.74 -6.18
CA THR A 447 1.16 -0.82 -5.68
C THR A 447 1.56 -2.28 -5.58
N HIS A 448 2.79 -2.53 -5.13
CA HIS A 448 3.25 -3.87 -4.80
C HIS A 448 2.61 -4.44 -3.53
N ASP A 449 1.81 -3.64 -2.79
CA ASP A 449 1.17 -4.04 -1.53
C ASP A 449 -0.36 -3.89 -1.54
N THR A 450 -0.96 -3.30 -2.58
CA THR A 450 -2.42 -3.31 -2.73
C THR A 450 -2.95 -4.74 -2.78
N LYS A 451 -4.06 -4.99 -2.08
CA LYS A 451 -4.70 -6.30 -1.95
C LYS A 451 -5.30 -6.77 -3.27
N ARG A 452 -5.68 -5.85 -4.15
CA ARG A 452 -6.08 -6.09 -5.55
C ARG A 452 -5.48 -5.03 -6.46
N SER A 453 -5.31 -5.33 -7.73
CA SER A 453 -4.99 -4.31 -8.74
C SER A 453 -6.21 -3.46 -9.10
N GLU A 454 -5.96 -2.29 -9.69
CA GLU A 454 -6.99 -1.31 -10.05
C GLU A 454 -8.14 -1.83 -10.93
N ASP A 455 -7.88 -2.75 -11.87
CA ASP A 455 -8.96 -3.26 -12.73
C ASP A 455 -9.77 -4.39 -12.08
N VAL A 456 -9.18 -5.14 -11.15
CA VAL A 456 -9.92 -6.05 -10.27
C VAL A 456 -10.92 -5.24 -9.44
N ARG A 457 -10.48 -4.13 -8.85
CA ARG A 457 -11.39 -3.25 -8.10
C ARG A 457 -12.44 -2.59 -8.99
N ALA A 458 -12.09 -2.22 -10.22
CA ALA A 458 -13.04 -1.66 -11.18
C ALA A 458 -14.18 -2.64 -11.52
N ARG A 459 -13.90 -3.95 -11.61
CA ARG A 459 -14.92 -5.01 -11.76
C ARG A 459 -15.76 -5.18 -10.51
N LEU A 460 -15.12 -5.29 -9.36
CA LEU A 460 -15.79 -5.45 -8.07
C LEU A 460 -16.76 -4.29 -7.79
N ALA A 461 -16.38 -3.04 -8.10
CA ALA A 461 -17.21 -1.87 -7.87
C ALA A 461 -18.58 -1.96 -8.59
N VAL A 462 -18.65 -2.62 -9.74
CA VAL A 462 -19.91 -2.82 -10.50
C VAL A 462 -20.95 -3.58 -9.69
N LEU A 463 -20.53 -4.46 -8.76
CA LEU A 463 -21.45 -5.25 -7.93
C LEU A 463 -22.34 -4.36 -7.05
N SER A 464 -21.89 -3.15 -6.71
CA SER A 464 -22.69 -2.19 -5.94
C SER A 464 -23.90 -1.65 -6.71
N GLU A 465 -23.86 -1.65 -8.05
CA GLU A 465 -24.98 -1.24 -8.90
C GLU A 465 -25.87 -2.43 -9.32
N MET A 466 -25.40 -3.66 -9.10
CA MET A 466 -26.11 -4.89 -9.49
C MET A 466 -26.26 -5.89 -8.32
N PRO A 467 -26.65 -5.46 -7.11
CA PRO A 467 -26.58 -6.33 -5.93
C PRO A 467 -27.52 -7.53 -6.01
N GLN A 468 -28.66 -7.43 -6.70
CA GLN A 468 -29.59 -8.55 -6.89
C GLN A 468 -29.06 -9.59 -7.87
N GLU A 469 -28.61 -9.18 -9.06
CA GLU A 469 -28.00 -10.10 -10.05
C GLU A 469 -26.76 -10.79 -9.45
N TRP A 470 -25.96 -10.06 -8.67
CA TRP A 470 -24.82 -10.62 -7.93
C TRP A 470 -25.27 -11.66 -6.89
N ALA A 471 -26.30 -11.35 -6.09
CA ALA A 471 -26.84 -12.27 -5.10
C ALA A 471 -27.32 -13.58 -5.73
N GLU A 472 -27.99 -13.52 -6.88
CA GLU A 472 -28.45 -14.68 -7.63
C GLU A 472 -27.28 -15.53 -8.13
N ALA A 473 -26.29 -14.91 -8.76
CA ALA A 473 -25.12 -15.59 -9.30
C ALA A 473 -24.33 -16.33 -8.21
N VAL A 474 -24.02 -15.63 -7.10
CA VAL A 474 -23.29 -16.23 -5.97
C VAL A 474 -24.10 -17.34 -5.30
N SER A 475 -25.40 -17.15 -5.12
CA SER A 475 -26.25 -18.17 -4.50
C SER A 475 -26.27 -19.43 -5.36
N GLN A 476 -26.30 -19.29 -6.69
CA GLN A 476 -26.20 -20.41 -7.62
C GLN A 476 -24.85 -21.13 -7.52
N TRP A 477 -23.73 -20.41 -7.57
CA TRP A 477 -22.41 -21.03 -7.47
C TRP A 477 -22.20 -21.69 -6.11
N SER A 478 -22.63 -21.05 -5.02
CA SER A 478 -22.50 -21.58 -3.65
C SER A 478 -23.39 -22.81 -3.42
N ALA A 479 -24.52 -22.93 -4.12
CA ALA A 479 -25.34 -24.13 -4.09
C ALA A 479 -24.72 -25.31 -4.87
N GLU A 480 -23.92 -25.02 -5.90
CA GLU A 480 -23.22 -26.03 -6.70
C GLU A 480 -21.89 -26.46 -6.07
N LEU A 481 -21.16 -25.50 -5.49
CA LEU A 481 -19.85 -25.71 -4.89
C LEU A 481 -19.68 -24.81 -3.67
N SER A 482 -19.39 -25.42 -2.53
CA SER A 482 -19.02 -24.71 -1.30
C SER A 482 -17.96 -25.53 -0.56
N PHE A 483 -17.05 -24.84 0.12
CA PHE A 483 -16.02 -25.44 0.95
C PHE A 483 -15.99 -24.82 2.34
N ASP A 484 -15.82 -23.50 2.41
CA ASP A 484 -15.87 -22.75 3.66
C ASP A 484 -16.72 -21.50 3.45
N PRO A 485 -17.99 -21.46 3.93
CA PRO A 485 -18.88 -20.32 3.74
C PRO A 485 -18.28 -18.98 4.19
N HIS A 486 -17.37 -18.97 5.18
CA HIS A 486 -16.70 -17.76 5.65
C HIS A 486 -15.68 -17.23 4.64
N LEU A 487 -15.21 -18.02 3.68
CA LEU A 487 -14.25 -17.62 2.65
C LEU A 487 -14.84 -17.66 1.24
N ASP A 488 -15.78 -18.56 0.98
CA ASP A 488 -16.39 -18.81 -0.33
C ASP A 488 -16.92 -17.50 -0.95
N TYR A 489 -17.55 -16.63 -0.15
CA TYR A 489 -18.05 -15.35 -0.66
C TYR A 489 -16.91 -14.42 -1.13
N LEU A 490 -15.78 -14.37 -0.42
CA LEU A 490 -14.59 -13.64 -0.87
C LEU A 490 -13.99 -14.30 -2.12
N ALA A 491 -14.01 -15.64 -2.17
CA ALA A 491 -13.53 -16.43 -3.28
C ALA A 491 -14.30 -16.11 -4.57
N TRP A 492 -15.64 -16.07 -4.51
CA TRP A 492 -16.47 -15.73 -5.67
C TRP A 492 -16.22 -14.32 -6.20
N GLN A 493 -16.12 -13.34 -5.30
CA GLN A 493 -15.81 -11.96 -5.69
C GLN A 493 -14.48 -11.88 -6.47
N ASN A 494 -13.42 -12.50 -5.93
CA ASN A 494 -12.08 -12.39 -6.50
C ASN A 494 -11.88 -13.30 -7.72
N LEU A 495 -12.54 -14.46 -7.78
CA LEU A 495 -12.57 -15.30 -8.98
C LEU A 495 -13.20 -14.57 -10.16
N MET A 496 -14.36 -13.93 -9.93
CA MET A 496 -15.05 -13.13 -10.94
C MET A 496 -14.19 -11.94 -11.36
N ALA A 497 -13.68 -11.18 -10.40
CA ALA A 497 -12.95 -9.95 -10.71
C ALA A 497 -11.58 -10.19 -11.37
N ALA A 498 -10.90 -11.29 -11.04
CA ALA A 498 -9.62 -11.66 -11.66
C ALA A 498 -9.76 -12.54 -12.92
N TRP A 499 -10.99 -12.82 -13.38
CA TRP A 499 -11.23 -13.73 -14.50
C TRP A 499 -10.68 -13.18 -15.83
N PRO A 500 -10.04 -13.98 -16.69
CA PRO A 500 -9.67 -15.38 -16.47
C PRO A 500 -8.45 -15.53 -15.54
N ILE A 501 -8.51 -16.49 -14.63
CA ILE A 501 -7.43 -16.84 -13.70
C ILE A 501 -7.24 -18.36 -13.68
N SER A 502 -5.98 -18.80 -13.61
CA SER A 502 -5.65 -20.23 -13.48
C SER A 502 -6.04 -20.77 -12.12
N ALA A 503 -6.37 -22.07 -12.03
CA ALA A 503 -6.62 -22.75 -10.76
C ALA A 503 -5.48 -22.56 -9.74
N GLU A 504 -4.23 -22.59 -10.20
CA GLU A 504 -3.03 -22.42 -9.35
C GLU A 504 -2.99 -21.03 -8.69
N ARG A 505 -2.95 -19.95 -9.49
CA ARG A 505 -3.02 -18.56 -8.98
C ARG A 505 -4.21 -18.34 -8.05
N PHE A 506 -5.38 -18.90 -8.37
CA PHE A 506 -6.55 -18.75 -7.52
C PHE A 506 -6.43 -19.51 -6.21
N ALA A 507 -5.91 -20.74 -6.22
CA ALA A 507 -5.65 -21.52 -5.02
C ALA A 507 -4.63 -20.83 -4.10
N ASP A 508 -3.55 -20.28 -4.66
CA ASP A 508 -2.53 -19.57 -3.88
C ASP A 508 -3.09 -18.30 -3.24
N TYR A 509 -3.96 -17.57 -3.95
CA TYR A 509 -4.72 -16.46 -3.38
C TYR A 509 -5.60 -16.93 -2.21
N LEU A 510 -6.37 -18.00 -2.37
CA LEU A 510 -7.27 -18.50 -1.32
C LEU A 510 -6.52 -18.97 -0.09
N LEU A 511 -5.37 -19.63 -0.27
CA LEU A 511 -4.51 -20.05 0.84
C LEU A 511 -3.99 -18.84 1.62
N LYS A 512 -3.51 -17.80 0.92
CA LYS A 512 -3.11 -16.56 1.58
C LYS A 512 -4.29 -15.91 2.29
N ALA A 513 -5.43 -15.76 1.63
CA ALA A 513 -6.63 -15.16 2.21
C ALA A 513 -7.12 -15.91 3.47
N ALA A 514 -7.13 -17.24 3.46
CA ALA A 514 -7.49 -18.05 4.61
C ALA A 514 -6.50 -17.88 5.78
N ARG A 515 -5.19 -17.89 5.49
CA ARG A 515 -4.14 -17.69 6.50
C ARG A 515 -4.17 -16.28 7.08
N GLU A 516 -4.53 -15.27 6.29
CA GLU A 516 -4.74 -13.91 6.77
C GLU A 516 -6.03 -13.78 7.59
N ALA A 517 -7.11 -14.45 7.19
CA ALA A 517 -8.35 -14.47 7.97
C ALA A 517 -8.16 -15.11 9.35
N LYS A 518 -7.22 -16.05 9.54
CA LYS A 518 -6.89 -16.67 10.83
C LYS A 518 -8.07 -17.40 11.51
N THR A 519 -9.13 -17.72 10.75
CA THR A 519 -10.34 -18.39 11.26
C THR A 519 -10.20 -19.90 11.27
N ALA A 520 -9.91 -20.51 10.11
CA ALA A 520 -9.72 -21.96 9.97
C ALA A 520 -8.23 -22.35 10.07
N ILE A 521 -7.37 -21.60 9.38
CA ILE A 521 -5.91 -21.80 9.37
C ILE A 521 -5.21 -20.46 9.59
N SER A 522 -3.93 -20.51 9.92
CA SER A 522 -3.06 -19.33 9.97
C SER A 522 -1.64 -19.73 9.59
N TRP A 523 -0.76 -18.74 9.37
CA TRP A 523 0.67 -18.99 9.14
C TRP A 523 1.32 -19.82 10.26
N VAL A 524 0.82 -19.70 11.51
CA VAL A 524 1.35 -20.40 12.69
C VAL A 524 0.62 -21.69 13.04
N ARG A 525 -0.55 -21.91 12.46
CA ARG A 525 -1.38 -23.12 12.64
C ARG A 525 -1.90 -23.56 11.26
N PRO A 526 -1.05 -24.18 10.43
CA PRO A 526 -1.48 -24.72 9.14
C PRO A 526 -2.30 -26.01 9.36
N ASP A 527 -3.21 -26.31 8.43
CA ASP A 527 -3.92 -27.58 8.35
C ASP A 527 -3.80 -28.11 6.91
N PRO A 528 -2.94 -29.13 6.66
CA PRO A 528 -2.76 -29.68 5.32
C PRO A 528 -4.04 -30.20 4.66
N GLY A 529 -5.00 -30.70 5.46
CA GLY A 529 -6.29 -31.18 4.96
C GLY A 529 -7.16 -30.03 4.47
N TYR A 530 -7.27 -28.96 5.25
CA TYR A 530 -7.99 -27.75 4.84
C TYR A 530 -7.32 -27.08 3.65
N GLU A 531 -5.99 -26.98 3.63
CA GLU A 531 -5.23 -26.41 2.51
C GLU A 531 -5.42 -27.20 1.22
N GLN A 532 -5.45 -28.53 1.28
CA GLN A 532 -5.77 -29.35 0.12
C GLN A 532 -7.23 -29.16 -0.32
N GLY A 533 -8.17 -29.07 0.62
CA GLY A 533 -9.58 -28.78 0.34
C GLY A 533 -9.78 -27.45 -0.40
N LEU A 534 -9.03 -26.40 -0.03
CA LEU A 534 -9.02 -25.13 -0.75
C LEU A 534 -8.49 -25.25 -2.18
N ARG A 535 -7.44 -26.06 -2.39
CA ARG A 535 -6.90 -26.30 -3.74
C ARG A 535 -7.93 -27.04 -4.62
N ASP A 536 -8.62 -28.02 -4.05
CA ASP A 536 -9.65 -28.79 -4.75
C ASP A 536 -10.86 -27.89 -5.07
N PHE A 537 -11.28 -27.05 -4.11
CA PHE A 537 -12.30 -26.02 -4.31
C PHE A 537 -11.90 -25.06 -5.44
N ALA A 538 -10.69 -24.49 -5.41
CA ALA A 538 -10.22 -23.58 -6.46
C ALA A 538 -10.24 -24.23 -7.84
N ALA A 539 -9.77 -25.47 -7.95
CA ALA A 539 -9.78 -26.22 -9.21
C ALA A 539 -11.19 -26.54 -9.72
N ALA A 540 -12.17 -26.75 -8.84
CA ALA A 540 -13.57 -26.92 -9.21
C ALA A 540 -14.23 -25.57 -9.57
N ALA A 541 -13.99 -24.53 -8.78
CA ALA A 541 -14.59 -23.20 -8.92
C ALA A 541 -14.26 -22.55 -10.28
N VAL A 542 -13.01 -22.66 -10.76
CA VAL A 542 -12.63 -22.13 -12.07
C VAL A 542 -13.30 -22.85 -13.25
N ARG A 543 -13.99 -23.97 -13.03
CA ARG A 543 -14.76 -24.68 -14.06
C ARG A 543 -16.24 -24.27 -14.10
N LEU A 544 -16.71 -23.56 -13.07
CA LEU A 544 -18.05 -22.99 -13.06
C LEU A 544 -18.17 -21.83 -14.06
N PRO A 545 -19.39 -21.48 -14.52
CA PRO A 545 -19.59 -20.44 -15.53
C PRO A 545 -19.44 -19.00 -14.99
N VAL A 546 -18.51 -18.76 -14.06
CA VAL A 546 -18.23 -17.43 -13.47
C VAL A 546 -17.82 -16.41 -14.54
N GLY A 547 -17.13 -16.87 -15.58
CA GLY A 547 -16.78 -16.05 -16.74
C GLY A 547 -17.97 -15.39 -17.43
N ARG A 548 -19.17 -16.02 -17.43
CA ARG A 548 -20.37 -15.42 -18.04
C ARG A 548 -20.82 -14.16 -17.29
N PHE A 549 -20.72 -14.17 -15.97
CA PHE A 549 -21.03 -12.97 -15.18
C PHE A 549 -19.96 -11.90 -15.38
N THR A 550 -18.69 -12.30 -15.50
CA THR A 550 -17.59 -11.36 -15.82
C THR A 550 -17.82 -10.67 -17.17
N GLU A 551 -18.14 -11.43 -18.22
CA GLU A 551 -18.47 -10.91 -19.55
C GLU A 551 -19.66 -9.95 -19.51
N ARG A 552 -20.67 -10.23 -18.67
CA ARG A 552 -21.85 -9.39 -18.48
C ARG A 552 -21.51 -8.01 -17.92
N ILE A 553 -20.49 -7.90 -17.08
CA ILE A 553 -20.10 -6.64 -16.41
C ILE A 553 -18.90 -5.94 -17.06
N ASP A 554 -18.14 -6.60 -17.94
CA ASP A 554 -16.87 -6.09 -18.45
C ASP A 554 -16.99 -4.72 -19.14
N GLY A 555 -18.10 -4.42 -19.81
CA GLY A 555 -18.35 -3.10 -20.40
C GLY A 555 -18.41 -1.98 -19.35
N PHE A 556 -19.04 -2.26 -18.20
CA PHE A 556 -19.16 -1.34 -17.07
C PHE A 556 -17.84 -1.23 -16.31
N ALA A 557 -17.17 -2.35 -16.07
CA ALA A 557 -15.87 -2.39 -15.41
C ALA A 557 -14.81 -1.64 -16.22
N ARG A 558 -14.84 -1.75 -17.55
CA ARG A 558 -14.01 -0.97 -18.46
C ARG A 558 -14.25 0.53 -18.31
N SER A 559 -15.50 0.96 -18.15
CA SER A 559 -15.82 2.36 -17.86
C SER A 559 -15.16 2.81 -16.55
N ASN A 560 -15.35 2.06 -15.47
CA ASN A 560 -14.76 2.36 -14.17
C ASN A 560 -13.22 2.42 -14.23
N SER A 561 -12.58 1.46 -14.88
CA SER A 561 -11.11 1.39 -15.05
C SER A 561 -10.55 2.60 -15.80
N LEU A 562 -11.12 2.93 -16.96
CA LEU A 562 -10.66 4.07 -17.77
C LEU A 562 -10.90 5.39 -17.04
N SER A 563 -12.05 5.53 -16.37
CA SER A 563 -12.39 6.69 -15.55
C SER A 563 -11.43 6.85 -14.38
N ALA A 564 -11.20 5.81 -13.58
CA ALA A 564 -10.28 5.83 -12.46
C ALA A 564 -8.87 6.24 -12.91
N LYS A 565 -8.37 5.63 -13.99
CA LYS A 565 -7.05 5.94 -14.54
C LYS A 565 -6.96 7.40 -15.00
N LEU A 566 -7.93 7.90 -15.77
CA LEU A 566 -7.90 9.28 -16.23
C LEU A 566 -7.95 10.28 -15.06
N LEU A 567 -8.85 10.04 -14.09
CA LEU A 567 -9.00 10.91 -12.93
C LEU A 567 -7.72 10.96 -12.10
N GLN A 568 -7.13 9.80 -11.76
CA GLN A 568 -5.88 9.74 -11.00
C GLN A 568 -4.73 10.42 -11.72
N LEU A 569 -4.58 10.21 -13.03
CA LEU A 569 -3.53 10.85 -13.80
C LEU A 569 -3.73 12.38 -13.87
N MET A 570 -4.96 12.87 -14.02
CA MET A 570 -5.21 14.29 -14.30
C MET A 570 -5.59 15.12 -13.07
N MET A 571 -5.82 14.53 -11.89
CA MET A 571 -6.04 15.28 -10.64
C MET A 571 -4.74 15.90 -10.07
N PRO A 572 -4.82 16.75 -9.03
CA PRO A 572 -3.64 17.27 -8.33
C PRO A 572 -2.77 16.14 -7.75
N GLY A 573 -1.50 16.43 -7.47
CA GLY A 573 -0.53 15.42 -7.06
C GLY A 573 0.33 14.89 -8.21
N VAL A 574 1.30 14.05 -7.87
CA VAL A 574 2.23 13.37 -8.79
C VAL A 574 1.70 11.95 -9.04
N PRO A 575 1.12 11.65 -10.22
CA PRO A 575 0.57 10.33 -10.47
C PRO A 575 1.66 9.27 -10.61
N ASP A 576 1.50 8.21 -9.83
CA ASP A 576 2.23 6.97 -9.93
C ASP A 576 1.51 5.97 -10.84
N VAL A 577 2.30 5.24 -11.62
CA VAL A 577 1.85 4.13 -12.46
C VAL A 577 2.67 2.90 -12.05
N TYR A 578 2.01 1.91 -11.47
CA TYR A 578 2.64 0.63 -11.18
C TYR A 578 2.90 -0.16 -12.46
N GLN A 579 4.01 -0.91 -12.49
CA GLN A 579 4.45 -1.60 -13.69
C GLN A 579 3.36 -2.42 -14.38
N GLY A 580 3.13 -2.14 -15.66
CA GLY A 580 2.14 -2.80 -16.51
C GLY A 580 0.72 -2.21 -16.44
N ASN A 581 0.42 -1.32 -15.49
CA ASN A 581 -0.93 -0.75 -15.30
C ASN A 581 -1.27 0.39 -16.29
N GLU A 582 -0.39 0.71 -17.24
CA GLU A 582 -0.78 1.40 -18.47
C GLU A 582 -1.67 0.53 -19.38
N THR A 583 -1.68 -0.79 -19.14
CA THR A 583 -2.63 -1.77 -19.70
C THR A 583 -3.53 -2.36 -18.61
N THR A 584 -4.44 -3.28 -18.94
CA THR A 584 -5.23 -3.94 -17.90
C THR A 584 -4.37 -4.85 -17.04
N ASP A 585 -4.68 -4.91 -15.75
CA ASP A 585 -4.06 -5.78 -14.77
C ASP A 585 -5.12 -6.38 -13.86
N PHE A 586 -5.14 -7.72 -13.84
CA PHE A 586 -6.03 -8.53 -13.02
C PHE A 586 -5.24 -9.33 -11.98
N SER A 587 -4.29 -8.64 -11.34
CA SER A 587 -3.49 -9.18 -10.23
C SER A 587 -4.24 -9.09 -8.90
N LEU A 588 -4.11 -10.12 -8.09
CA LEU A 588 -4.52 -10.17 -6.69
C LEU A 588 -3.34 -9.79 -5.78
N VAL A 589 -3.49 -9.98 -4.47
CA VAL A 589 -2.49 -9.63 -3.45
C VAL A 589 -1.12 -10.30 -3.74
N ASP A 590 -0.04 -9.66 -3.28
CA ASP A 590 1.32 -10.21 -3.28
C ASP A 590 1.35 -11.72 -2.93
N PRO A 591 2.09 -12.56 -3.68
CA PRO A 591 3.01 -12.22 -4.78
C PRO A 591 2.39 -12.08 -6.17
N ASP A 592 1.06 -12.19 -6.32
CA ASP A 592 0.43 -12.17 -7.65
C ASP A 592 0.57 -10.82 -8.37
N ASN A 593 0.57 -9.71 -7.62
CA ASN A 593 0.86 -8.35 -8.12
C ASN A 593 2.36 -8.08 -8.40
N ARG A 594 3.25 -9.06 -8.20
CA ARG A 594 4.69 -8.96 -8.47
C ARG A 594 5.15 -9.81 -9.65
N ARG A 595 4.19 -10.32 -10.44
CA ARG A 595 4.49 -11.07 -11.66
C ARG A 595 5.33 -10.21 -12.63
N PRO A 596 6.25 -10.84 -13.41
CA PRO A 596 7.10 -10.11 -14.33
C PRO A 596 6.32 -9.32 -15.39
N VAL A 597 6.80 -8.13 -15.71
CA VAL A 597 6.25 -7.27 -16.78
C VAL A 597 7.28 -7.16 -17.90
N THR A 598 6.81 -7.25 -19.14
CA THR A 598 7.64 -7.06 -20.34
C THR A 598 7.44 -5.66 -20.93
N PHE A 599 8.52 -5.07 -21.43
CA PHE A 599 8.54 -3.76 -22.09
C PHE A 599 9.06 -3.89 -23.53
N PRO A 600 8.47 -3.20 -24.53
CA PRO A 600 7.25 -2.38 -24.44
C PRO A 600 5.99 -3.23 -24.22
N ARG A 601 4.94 -2.65 -23.64
CA ARG A 601 3.64 -3.35 -23.53
C ARG A 601 3.00 -3.53 -24.89
N THR A 602 2.51 -4.73 -25.16
CA THR A 602 1.68 -5.03 -26.34
C THR A 602 0.24 -5.27 -25.87
N PRO A 603 -0.73 -4.41 -26.25
CA PRO A 603 -2.13 -4.61 -25.92
C PRO A 603 -2.66 -5.97 -26.39
N ALA A 604 -3.27 -6.75 -25.49
CA ALA A 604 -3.89 -8.04 -25.82
C ALA A 604 -5.39 -7.92 -26.11
N SER A 605 -6.00 -6.79 -25.74
CA SER A 605 -7.42 -6.51 -25.91
C SER A 605 -7.68 -5.06 -26.35
N ASP A 606 -8.92 -4.76 -26.76
CA ASP A 606 -9.35 -3.39 -27.01
C ASP A 606 -9.38 -2.54 -25.72
N TRP A 607 -9.62 -3.17 -24.56
CA TRP A 607 -9.53 -2.49 -23.26
C TRP A 607 -8.08 -2.06 -22.99
N ASP A 608 -7.10 -2.96 -23.15
CA ASP A 608 -5.68 -2.61 -23.04
C ASP A 608 -5.29 -1.47 -23.97
N ARG A 609 -5.73 -1.54 -25.23
CA ARG A 609 -5.40 -0.54 -26.25
C ARG A 609 -5.90 0.85 -25.84
N VAL A 610 -7.13 0.95 -25.34
CA VAL A 610 -7.71 2.23 -24.90
C VAL A 610 -7.12 2.69 -23.58
N LYS A 611 -6.83 1.78 -22.63
CA LYS A 611 -6.18 2.16 -21.37
C LYS A 611 -4.74 2.66 -21.59
N LEU A 612 -4.01 2.06 -22.53
CA LEU A 612 -2.69 2.53 -22.95
C LEU A 612 -2.78 3.90 -23.62
N LEU A 613 -3.80 4.15 -24.44
CA LEU A 613 -4.07 5.47 -25.03
C LEU A 613 -4.36 6.52 -23.94
N VAL A 614 -5.26 6.23 -23.00
CA VAL A 614 -5.59 7.13 -21.88
C VAL A 614 -4.34 7.47 -21.09
N THR A 615 -3.59 6.44 -20.68
CA THR A 615 -2.38 6.60 -19.87
C THR A 615 -1.34 7.43 -20.61
N GLY A 616 -1.04 7.08 -21.88
CA GLY A 616 -0.05 7.79 -22.68
C GLY A 616 -0.42 9.25 -22.97
N GLN A 617 -1.67 9.53 -23.33
CA GLN A 617 -2.10 10.91 -23.60
C GLN A 617 -2.13 11.77 -22.33
N ALA A 618 -2.62 11.23 -21.22
CA ALA A 618 -2.67 11.94 -19.94
C ALA A 618 -1.26 12.26 -19.42
N LEU A 619 -0.34 11.28 -19.42
CA LEU A 619 1.03 11.50 -18.96
C LEU A 619 1.79 12.50 -19.84
N ARG A 620 1.67 12.39 -21.17
CA ARG A 620 2.29 13.37 -22.10
C ARG A 620 1.71 14.78 -21.91
N LEU A 621 0.40 14.90 -21.70
CA LEU A 621 -0.24 16.19 -21.44
C LEU A 621 0.21 16.77 -20.10
N ARG A 622 0.29 15.96 -19.04
CA ARG A 622 0.86 16.39 -17.76
C ARG A 622 2.27 16.96 -17.91
N ARG A 623 3.13 16.33 -18.71
CA ARG A 623 4.48 16.85 -18.98
C ARG A 623 4.47 18.26 -19.59
N ARG A 624 3.42 18.63 -20.32
CA ARG A 624 3.22 19.99 -20.86
C ARG A 624 2.56 20.95 -19.87
N LEU A 625 1.68 20.44 -19.00
CA LEU A 625 0.99 21.23 -17.97
C LEU A 625 1.90 21.62 -16.79
N GLY A 626 2.91 20.80 -16.49
CA GLY A 626 3.73 20.96 -15.30
C GLY A 626 3.08 20.41 -14.03
N HIS A 627 3.81 20.47 -12.92
CA HIS A 627 3.43 19.84 -11.65
C HIS A 627 2.38 20.63 -10.85
N ALA A 628 2.36 21.96 -10.99
CA ALA A 628 1.56 22.86 -10.16
C ALA A 628 0.28 23.38 -10.84
N ALA A 629 -0.16 22.77 -11.94
CA ALA A 629 -1.33 23.24 -12.68
C ALA A 629 -2.57 23.30 -11.76
N PRO A 630 -3.21 24.49 -11.58
CA PRO A 630 -4.43 24.66 -10.80
C PRO A 630 -5.52 23.65 -11.13
N TYR A 631 -6.42 23.42 -10.17
CA TYR A 631 -7.55 22.50 -10.29
C TYR A 631 -8.88 23.23 -10.09
N THR A 632 -9.80 23.07 -11.03
CA THR A 632 -11.15 23.66 -10.93
C THR A 632 -12.20 22.63 -11.32
N PRO A 633 -13.11 22.24 -10.41
CA PRO A 633 -14.25 21.36 -10.73
C PRO A 633 -15.14 21.95 -11.84
N LEU A 634 -15.71 21.08 -12.66
CA LEU A 634 -16.77 21.43 -13.62
C LEU A 634 -18.05 20.68 -13.27
N GLN A 635 -19.17 21.39 -13.28
CA GLN A 635 -20.49 20.81 -13.03
C GLN A 635 -21.23 20.62 -14.35
N ALA A 636 -21.75 19.42 -14.56
CA ALA A 636 -22.68 19.13 -15.64
C ALA A 636 -24.11 19.57 -15.27
N ARG A 637 -24.97 19.67 -16.29
CA ARG A 637 -26.39 20.01 -16.14
C ARG A 637 -27.24 19.00 -16.91
N GLY A 638 -28.23 18.42 -16.25
CA GLY A 638 -29.15 17.44 -16.83
C GLY A 638 -29.48 16.31 -15.87
N GLU A 639 -30.33 15.40 -16.30
CA GLU A 639 -30.84 14.28 -15.50
C GLU A 639 -29.74 13.28 -15.11
N ALA A 640 -28.70 13.13 -15.95
CA ALA A 640 -27.57 12.22 -15.69
C ALA A 640 -26.32 12.95 -15.16
N ALA A 641 -26.46 14.14 -14.57
CA ALA A 641 -25.32 14.95 -14.11
C ALA A 641 -24.50 14.27 -13.00
N GLU A 642 -25.09 13.36 -12.22
CA GLU A 642 -24.39 12.60 -11.17
C GLU A 642 -23.44 11.51 -11.70
N HIS A 643 -23.57 11.15 -12.99
CA HIS A 643 -22.77 10.13 -13.65
C HIS A 643 -21.47 10.67 -14.25
N VAL A 644 -21.21 11.98 -14.14
CA VAL A 644 -20.00 12.59 -14.69
C VAL A 644 -19.16 13.24 -13.60
N ILE A 645 -17.85 13.03 -13.71
CA ILE A 645 -16.83 13.74 -12.95
C ILE A 645 -16.02 14.54 -13.95
N ALA A 646 -15.92 15.85 -13.75
CA ALA A 646 -15.19 16.72 -14.68
C ALA A 646 -14.42 17.82 -13.96
N PHE A 647 -13.24 18.15 -14.46
CA PHE A 647 -12.44 19.26 -13.93
C PHE A 647 -11.45 19.80 -14.97
N VAL A 648 -11.00 21.02 -14.72
CA VAL A 648 -10.00 21.75 -15.50
C VAL A 648 -8.63 21.69 -14.83
N ARG A 649 -7.57 21.63 -15.64
CA ARG A 649 -6.18 21.91 -15.25
C ARG A 649 -5.57 23.02 -16.11
N GLY A 650 -4.78 23.93 -15.53
CA GLY A 650 -3.98 24.92 -16.29
C GLY A 650 -3.55 26.15 -15.49
N GLU A 651 -2.37 26.70 -15.82
CA GLU A 651 -1.69 27.81 -15.10
C GLU A 651 -2.23 29.22 -15.42
N SER A 652 -1.50 30.27 -15.00
CA SER A 652 -1.84 31.70 -15.03
C SER A 652 -2.26 32.29 -16.39
N GLY A 653 -2.15 31.52 -17.49
CA GLY A 653 -2.67 31.86 -18.83
C GLY A 653 -4.09 31.34 -19.12
N GLY A 654 -4.70 30.61 -18.18
CA GLY A 654 -6.06 30.07 -18.26
C GLY A 654 -6.12 28.54 -18.40
N PRO A 655 -7.33 27.97 -18.55
CA PRO A 655 -7.56 26.54 -18.73
C PRO A 655 -6.71 25.95 -19.86
N GLN A 656 -6.06 24.80 -19.64
CA GLN A 656 -5.21 24.12 -20.64
C GLN A 656 -5.66 22.68 -20.91
N ALA A 657 -6.26 22.01 -19.92
CA ALA A 657 -6.78 20.66 -20.05
C ALA A 657 -8.13 20.50 -19.34
N VAL A 658 -8.99 19.62 -19.86
CA VAL A 658 -10.22 19.16 -19.18
C VAL A 658 -10.22 17.64 -19.16
N ALA A 659 -10.39 17.04 -17.98
CA ALA A 659 -10.65 15.62 -17.83
C ALA A 659 -12.15 15.41 -17.54
N VAL A 660 -12.76 14.45 -18.23
CA VAL A 660 -14.17 14.08 -18.08
C VAL A 660 -14.26 12.57 -17.99
N ALA A 661 -14.94 12.05 -16.97
CA ALA A 661 -15.03 10.63 -16.69
C ALA A 661 -16.45 10.21 -16.30
N THR A 662 -16.82 8.97 -16.63
CA THR A 662 -18.11 8.37 -16.29
C THR A 662 -18.02 7.61 -14.96
N ARG A 663 -19.02 7.75 -14.09
CA ARG A 663 -19.22 6.94 -12.88
C ARG A 663 -20.61 6.33 -12.85
N LEU A 664 -20.75 5.23 -12.10
CA LEU A 664 -21.97 4.44 -12.01
C LEU A 664 -22.56 4.07 -13.39
N PRO A 665 -21.76 3.37 -14.23
CA PRO A 665 -22.11 3.11 -15.62
C PRO A 665 -23.28 2.13 -15.82
N VAL A 666 -23.64 1.30 -14.82
CA VAL A 666 -24.82 0.42 -14.93
C VAL A 666 -26.08 1.25 -14.87
N ARG A 667 -26.21 2.11 -13.85
CA ARG A 667 -27.34 3.03 -13.70
C ARG A 667 -27.45 4.00 -14.87
N LEU A 668 -26.31 4.51 -15.33
CA LEU A 668 -26.29 5.36 -16.52
C LEU A 668 -26.81 4.61 -17.76
N ALA A 669 -26.59 3.30 -17.89
CA ALA A 669 -27.06 2.55 -19.04
C ALA A 669 -28.60 2.41 -19.09
N GLU A 670 -29.30 2.60 -17.97
CA GLU A 670 -30.77 2.56 -17.91
C GLU A 670 -31.40 3.82 -18.49
N SER A 671 -30.80 4.98 -18.24
CA SER A 671 -31.33 6.30 -18.64
C SER A 671 -30.61 6.91 -19.86
N GLY A 672 -29.34 6.54 -20.06
CA GLY A 672 -28.43 7.20 -20.98
C GLY A 672 -28.08 8.63 -20.56
N TRP A 673 -27.20 9.28 -21.32
CA TRP A 673 -26.83 10.68 -21.05
C TRP A 673 -27.96 11.69 -21.28
N GLY A 674 -28.97 11.34 -22.08
CA GLY A 674 -30.10 12.22 -22.39
C GLY A 674 -29.66 13.62 -22.87
N ALA A 675 -30.28 14.66 -22.31
CA ALA A 675 -29.93 16.06 -22.57
C ALA A 675 -28.81 16.61 -21.68
N THR A 676 -28.06 15.73 -20.98
CA THR A 676 -27.02 16.15 -20.05
C THR A 676 -25.84 16.78 -20.79
N THR A 677 -25.41 17.94 -20.31
CA THR A 677 -24.38 18.77 -20.95
C THR A 677 -23.31 19.19 -19.95
N LEU A 678 -22.10 19.41 -20.47
CA LEU A 678 -20.97 19.99 -19.74
C LEU A 678 -20.62 21.34 -20.36
N ALA A 679 -20.54 22.38 -19.54
CA ALA A 679 -20.06 23.69 -19.97
C ALA A 679 -18.53 23.70 -19.94
N LEU A 680 -17.90 23.69 -21.12
CA LEU A 680 -16.44 23.83 -21.22
C LEU A 680 -16.02 25.29 -21.01
N PRO A 681 -14.82 25.54 -20.45
CA PRO A 681 -14.31 26.90 -20.38
C PRO A 681 -14.16 27.52 -21.78
N PRO A 682 -14.19 28.86 -21.90
CA PRO A 682 -14.03 29.52 -23.19
C PRO A 682 -12.75 29.09 -23.91
N GLY A 683 -12.88 28.75 -25.20
CA GLY A 683 -11.77 28.31 -26.05
C GLY A 683 -12.12 27.11 -26.92
N HIS A 684 -11.17 26.71 -27.75
CA HIS A 684 -11.26 25.52 -28.60
C HIS A 684 -10.53 24.32 -27.99
N TRP A 685 -11.27 23.23 -27.82
CA TRP A 685 -10.82 22.04 -27.10
C TRP A 685 -10.71 20.85 -28.04
N ARG A 686 -9.53 20.26 -28.17
CA ARG A 686 -9.29 19.04 -28.94
C ARG A 686 -9.38 17.82 -28.03
N ASP A 687 -10.18 16.83 -28.40
CA ASP A 687 -10.23 15.54 -27.70
C ASP A 687 -9.05 14.65 -28.11
N LEU A 688 -8.17 14.34 -27.16
CA LEU A 688 -6.97 13.52 -27.35
C LEU A 688 -7.28 12.01 -27.41
N LEU A 689 -8.46 11.58 -26.99
CA LEU A 689 -8.85 10.17 -26.90
C LEU A 689 -9.84 9.80 -28.00
N GLY A 690 -10.97 10.52 -28.06
CA GLY A 690 -12.03 10.30 -29.03
C GLY A 690 -11.73 10.93 -30.40
N GLY A 691 -10.94 12.00 -30.42
CA GLY A 691 -10.76 12.88 -31.59
C GLY A 691 -11.91 13.87 -31.73
N GLY A 692 -11.70 14.94 -32.51
CA GLY A 692 -12.69 16.00 -32.71
C GLY A 692 -12.36 17.28 -31.93
N GLN A 693 -13.27 18.26 -32.04
CA GLN A 693 -13.15 19.56 -31.40
C GLN A 693 -14.47 19.97 -30.74
N HIS A 694 -14.39 20.57 -29.55
CA HIS A 694 -15.52 20.97 -28.74
C HIS A 694 -15.37 22.42 -28.26
N THR A 695 -16.51 23.09 -28.08
CA THR A 695 -16.58 24.47 -27.57
C THR A 695 -17.87 24.67 -26.78
N GLY A 696 -17.84 25.53 -25.76
CA GLY A 696 -19.04 25.93 -25.02
C GLY A 696 -19.81 24.76 -24.38
N LEU A 697 -21.13 24.78 -24.51
CA LEU A 697 -22.02 23.77 -23.93
C LEU A 697 -22.03 22.49 -24.77
N THR A 698 -21.41 21.43 -24.25
CA THR A 698 -21.18 20.18 -24.99
C THR A 698 -22.06 19.04 -24.46
N PRO A 699 -22.86 18.36 -25.29
CA PRO A 699 -23.64 17.19 -24.88
C PRO A 699 -22.73 16.02 -24.49
N LEU A 700 -22.96 15.42 -23.31
CA LEU A 700 -22.16 14.29 -22.82
C LEU A 700 -22.35 13.03 -23.67
N ALA A 701 -23.54 12.81 -24.23
CA ALA A 701 -23.81 11.73 -25.18
C ALA A 701 -22.88 11.77 -26.41
N HIS A 702 -22.45 12.97 -26.81
CA HIS A 702 -21.50 13.15 -27.90
C HIS A 702 -20.05 13.03 -27.41
N LEU A 703 -19.71 13.74 -26.33
CA LEU A 703 -18.35 13.78 -25.79
C LEU A 703 -17.84 12.41 -25.32
N LEU A 704 -18.71 11.62 -24.68
CA LEU A 704 -18.39 10.31 -24.11
C LEU A 704 -18.97 9.15 -24.93
N GLY A 705 -19.36 9.42 -26.19
CA GLY A 705 -20.00 8.42 -27.05
C GLY A 705 -19.02 7.36 -27.59
N LYS A 706 -17.74 7.72 -27.75
CA LYS A 706 -16.70 6.78 -28.25
C LYS A 706 -15.97 6.05 -27.12
N HIS A 707 -15.67 6.77 -26.05
CA HIS A 707 -15.03 6.25 -24.85
C HIS A 707 -15.76 6.82 -23.62
N PRO A 708 -15.85 6.10 -22.50
CA PRO A 708 -16.51 6.57 -21.27
C PRO A 708 -15.72 7.70 -20.58
N VAL A 709 -14.66 8.18 -21.22
CA VAL A 709 -13.77 9.23 -20.75
C VAL A 709 -13.38 10.14 -21.91
N ALA A 710 -13.14 11.41 -21.63
CA ALA A 710 -12.58 12.37 -22.57
C ALA A 710 -11.45 13.17 -21.92
N LEU A 711 -10.37 13.40 -22.67
CA LEU A 711 -9.27 14.26 -22.26
C LEU A 711 -9.09 15.35 -23.30
N LEU A 712 -9.48 16.56 -22.93
CA LEU A 712 -9.46 17.70 -23.82
C LEU A 712 -8.22 18.55 -23.57
N GLU A 713 -7.53 18.93 -24.64
CA GLU A 713 -6.42 19.88 -24.61
C GLU A 713 -6.83 21.15 -25.34
N ARG A 714 -6.50 22.30 -24.76
CA ARG A 714 -6.75 23.59 -25.40
C ARG A 714 -5.79 23.78 -26.58
N HIS A 715 -6.33 24.14 -27.74
CA HIS A 715 -5.57 24.20 -28.99
C HIS A 715 -5.43 25.62 -29.59
N ASP A 716 -6.03 26.63 -28.96
CA ASP A 716 -5.94 28.04 -29.40
C ASP A 716 -4.95 28.87 -28.57
N LEU A 717 -4.00 28.20 -27.89
CA LEU A 717 -2.95 28.82 -27.08
C LEU A 717 -1.74 29.27 -27.89
#